data_AF-A0A0A3A434-F1
#
_entry.id   AF-A0A0A3A434-F1
#
_cell.length_a   1.000
_cell.length_b   1.000
_cell.length_c   1.000
_cell.angle_alpha   90.00
_cell.angle_beta   90.00
_cell.angle_gamma   90.00
#
_symmetry.space_group_name_H-M   'P 1'
#
loop_
_entity.id
_entity.type
_entity.pdbx_description
1 polymer ?
#
loop_
_entity_poly.entity_id
_entity_poly.type
_entity_poly.pdbx_seq_one_letter_code
_entity_poly.pdbx_strand_id
1 'polypeptide(L)'
;MKGNKMKRLNKVSVAVLFALSTSPIYAESSLLDNIQFNKSDSVLSDQIYYQIGGGSGYMTPPTRAKSLKAIEFGIGWKANLMCGNFDIKTTVKNQLNGITEGFKDLMSNVMESAKGAVASLPAMVIQRANPQLYDILTNGVYQGRLDFNRLKTSCEAMSKQLADYTLNGRWAKSADLENYKSIVATEPDAQKAQKKSEDNKGKNGKEWIGGQKRGGENQKQIKLIEDVSKAGYNLLHNRNALDESPLTGQSCTGATCQTFNSPQKLSDFLTRTIGEQSISTCTEDCGPKTSSKAGVGLAPAIEEENVQTVEKLEQVLNMDTPSKEMLAELSSNTIPVTRGLIEALREDPDVEVLSQRLSAEIATAKVMEKMLLARRAILAGMREPYVAADQNAQQELEKTLNKIDLEISQVKLEMDMQKMITSNTASVVIQNKLNREANVGNHGEGYDNVDKRVNDLAYGTPNAEDHMEAGNIALPRRNIALDIPIVNNVAPYRPPYNASGNYSGNYKPIAPINGSSLDQATSLLRKFEGFIGKAKWDMNAQRLGYGSDTITKADGTVIKVQPGMTVTREDAERDLARRTKEFANIARRNVSAETWDKLPPNAQAVLTSMAYNYGSLSKLESVVKAANVSANTGDMTALANAIRRRQVDNGGMNARRRNQEADYVLNKTN
;
A
#
# COMPACT_ATOMS: atom_id res chain seq x y z
N MET A 1 21.00 -43.51 -68.89
CA MET A 1 22.41 -43.48 -68.43
C MET A 1 22.65 -42.10 -67.85
N LYS A 2 23.06 -41.84 -66.61
CA LYS A 2 23.62 -42.57 -65.46
C LYS A 2 23.01 -41.86 -64.21
N GLY A 3 22.55 -42.53 -63.16
CA GLY A 3 23.30 -43.46 -62.33
C GLY A 3 23.75 -42.74 -61.05
N ASN A 4 23.06 -43.05 -59.95
CA ASN A 4 23.34 -42.72 -58.55
C ASN A 4 24.81 -42.39 -58.21
N LYS A 5 25.02 -41.29 -57.47
CA LYS A 5 26.16 -41.14 -56.56
C LYS A 5 25.68 -40.57 -55.22
N MET A 6 25.49 -41.46 -54.25
CA MET A 6 25.65 -41.13 -52.83
C MET A 6 27.04 -40.50 -52.64
N LYS A 7 27.09 -39.25 -52.22
CA LYS A 7 28.25 -38.70 -51.53
C LYS A 7 27.95 -38.70 -50.03
N ARG A 8 28.84 -39.36 -49.29
CA ARG A 8 28.87 -39.49 -47.83
C ARG A 8 28.60 -38.14 -47.16
N LEU A 9 27.60 -38.10 -46.27
CA LEU A 9 27.44 -37.01 -45.31
C LEU A 9 28.74 -36.89 -44.51
N ASN A 10 29.30 -35.68 -44.51
CA ASN A 10 30.42 -35.32 -43.66
C ASN A 10 29.96 -35.38 -42.20
N LYS A 11 30.58 -36.25 -41.40
CA LYS A 11 30.31 -36.44 -39.96
C LYS A 11 30.60 -35.19 -39.09
N VAL A 12 30.95 -34.06 -39.70
CA VAL A 12 31.23 -32.79 -39.02
C VAL A 12 29.98 -31.89 -38.95
N SER A 13 29.03 -32.01 -39.90
CA SER A 13 27.85 -31.11 -39.92
C SER A 13 26.70 -31.56 -39.02
N VAL A 14 26.66 -32.81 -38.57
CA VAL A 14 25.61 -33.31 -37.64
C VAL A 14 25.99 -33.10 -36.18
N ALA A 15 27.29 -32.99 -35.85
CA ALA A 15 27.76 -32.70 -34.50
C ALA A 15 27.50 -31.25 -34.06
N VAL A 16 27.44 -30.30 -35.00
CA VAL A 16 27.14 -28.89 -34.70
C VAL A 16 25.64 -28.66 -34.44
N LEU A 17 24.76 -29.49 -35.02
CA LEU A 17 23.30 -29.36 -34.83
C LEU A 17 22.75 -30.07 -33.58
N PHE A 18 23.50 -31.00 -32.98
CA PHE A 18 23.14 -31.61 -31.69
C PHE A 18 23.84 -30.98 -30.47
N ALA A 19 24.85 -30.14 -30.69
CA ALA A 19 25.50 -29.36 -29.62
C ALA A 19 24.76 -28.04 -29.27
N LEU A 20 23.70 -27.70 -30.01
CA LEU A 20 22.89 -26.49 -29.78
C LEU A 20 21.55 -26.75 -29.07
N SER A 21 21.28 -27.97 -28.61
CA SER A 21 20.00 -28.33 -27.97
C SER A 21 20.12 -28.87 -26.54
N THR A 22 21.29 -28.79 -25.90
CA THR A 22 21.46 -29.19 -24.49
C THR A 22 22.33 -28.21 -23.71
N SER A 23 21.98 -26.93 -23.75
CA SER A 23 22.35 -26.01 -22.67
C SER A 23 21.21 -26.03 -21.66
N PRO A 24 21.43 -26.37 -20.36
CA PRO A 24 20.48 -25.93 -19.36
C PRO A 24 20.43 -24.40 -19.49
N ILE A 25 19.22 -23.87 -19.66
CA ILE A 25 18.94 -22.46 -19.45
C ILE A 25 19.30 -22.21 -17.99
N TYR A 26 20.55 -21.85 -17.73
CA TYR A 26 20.89 -21.06 -16.57
C TYR A 26 20.05 -19.81 -16.75
N ALA A 27 19.03 -19.68 -15.89
CA ALA A 27 18.34 -18.44 -15.68
C ALA A 27 19.41 -17.34 -15.66
N GLU A 28 19.30 -16.37 -16.58
CA GLU A 28 20.06 -15.14 -16.47
C GLU A 28 19.74 -14.56 -15.10
N SER A 29 20.59 -14.87 -14.12
CA SER A 29 20.69 -14.12 -12.88
C SER A 29 20.87 -12.68 -13.31
N SER A 30 19.88 -11.87 -12.97
CA SER A 30 19.76 -10.55 -13.54
C SER A 30 21.06 -9.77 -13.29
N LEU A 31 21.76 -9.44 -14.37
CA LEU A 31 22.85 -8.45 -14.36
C LEU A 31 22.34 -7.09 -13.84
N LEU A 32 21.02 -6.92 -13.71
CA LEU A 32 20.31 -5.77 -13.17
C LEU A 32 20.11 -5.80 -11.64
N ASP A 33 20.10 -6.96 -10.98
CA ASP A 33 20.18 -7.02 -9.50
C ASP A 33 21.56 -6.56 -9.01
N ASN A 34 22.60 -6.77 -9.82
CA ASN A 34 23.96 -6.29 -9.54
C ASN A 34 24.16 -4.77 -9.75
N ILE A 35 23.18 -4.04 -10.28
CA ILE A 35 23.23 -2.55 -10.40
C ILE A 35 22.64 -1.88 -9.14
N GLN A 36 22.03 -2.65 -8.24
CA GLN A 36 21.93 -2.21 -6.86
C GLN A 36 23.31 -2.42 -6.24
N PHE A 37 24.09 -1.35 -6.07
CA PHE A 37 25.22 -1.37 -5.13
C PHE A 37 24.69 -1.98 -3.84
N ASN A 38 25.12 -3.21 -3.51
CA ASN A 38 24.61 -3.97 -2.38
C ASN A 38 24.64 -3.08 -1.13
N LYS A 39 23.46 -2.63 -0.67
CA LYS A 39 23.34 -1.68 0.44
C LYS A 39 23.86 -2.25 1.77
N SER A 40 24.05 -3.56 1.85
CA SER A 40 24.42 -4.27 3.07
C SER A 40 25.87 -4.77 3.12
N ASP A 41 26.60 -4.74 2.00
CA ASP A 41 28.02 -5.15 1.91
C ASP A 41 28.82 -4.02 1.22
N SER A 42 29.21 -3.00 1.98
CA SER A 42 30.12 -1.99 1.45
C SER A 42 31.54 -2.55 1.43
N VAL A 43 32.08 -2.76 0.21
CA VAL A 43 33.53 -3.01 0.01
C VAL A 43 34.36 -1.78 0.44
N LEU A 44 33.72 -0.59 0.55
CA LEU A 44 34.30 0.63 1.10
C LEU A 44 34.23 0.68 2.64
N SER A 45 35.18 1.41 3.25
CA SER A 45 35.12 1.81 4.67
C SER A 45 33.77 2.47 5.00
N ASP A 46 33.12 2.03 6.09
CA ASP A 46 31.87 2.58 6.60
C ASP A 46 31.97 4.11 6.80
N GLN A 47 33.14 4.62 7.21
CA GLN A 47 33.36 6.06 7.40
C GLN A 47 33.14 6.85 6.10
N ILE A 48 33.78 6.42 5.01
CA ILE A 48 33.63 7.07 3.70
C ILE A 48 32.18 6.88 3.22
N TYR A 49 31.64 5.67 3.37
CA TYR A 49 30.30 5.32 2.93
C TYR A 49 29.23 6.23 3.52
N TYR A 50 29.26 6.51 4.83
CA TYR A 50 28.29 7.41 5.47
C TYR A 50 28.60 8.89 5.25
N GLN A 51 29.87 9.29 5.10
CA GLN A 51 30.23 10.68 4.80
C GLN A 51 29.73 11.13 3.42
N ILE A 52 29.71 10.24 2.43
CA ILE A 52 29.22 10.55 1.09
C ILE A 52 27.70 10.32 0.92
N GLY A 53 27.01 9.87 1.97
CA GLY A 53 25.57 9.61 1.94
C GLY A 53 25.16 8.29 1.29
N GLY A 54 26.05 7.28 1.32
CA GLY A 54 25.80 5.93 0.82
C GLY A 54 26.25 5.68 -0.63
N GLY A 55 25.99 4.46 -1.11
CA GLY A 55 26.53 3.96 -2.39
C GLY A 55 25.74 4.33 -3.65
N SER A 56 24.53 4.90 -3.54
CA SER A 56 23.71 5.29 -4.69
C SER A 56 23.31 6.75 -4.62
N GLY A 57 23.85 7.58 -5.53
CA GLY A 57 23.55 9.02 -5.61
C GLY A 57 22.21 9.39 -6.24
N TYR A 58 21.31 8.43 -6.46
CA TYR A 58 20.01 8.65 -7.09
C TYR A 58 18.92 7.77 -6.45
N MET A 59 17.68 8.23 -6.49
CA MET A 59 16.54 7.45 -6.00
C MET A 59 16.23 6.27 -6.92
N THR A 60 15.89 5.14 -6.32
CA THR A 60 15.36 3.98 -7.04
C THR A 60 14.15 4.42 -7.89
N PRO A 61 14.15 4.18 -9.21
CA PRO A 61 13.08 4.65 -10.07
C PRO A 61 11.73 4.00 -9.70
N PRO A 62 10.63 4.75 -9.88
CA PRO A 62 9.26 4.30 -9.64
C PRO A 62 8.92 2.97 -10.30
N THR A 63 9.43 2.76 -11.52
CA THR A 63 9.24 1.57 -12.35
C THR A 63 10.55 1.23 -13.06
N ARG A 64 10.80 -0.06 -13.25
CA ARG A 64 11.92 -0.59 -14.05
C ARG A 64 11.49 -0.98 -15.47
N ALA A 65 10.23 -0.74 -15.83
CA ALA A 65 9.75 -0.99 -17.18
C ALA A 65 10.56 -0.16 -18.19
N LYS A 66 11.15 -0.82 -19.19
CA LYS A 66 11.96 -0.17 -20.24
C LYS A 66 11.15 0.79 -21.11
N SER A 67 9.86 0.54 -21.26
CA SER A 67 8.91 1.44 -21.90
C SER A 67 7.54 1.33 -21.22
N LEU A 68 6.85 2.46 -21.15
CA LEU A 68 5.44 2.49 -20.80
C LEU A 68 4.62 2.35 -22.06
N LYS A 69 3.58 1.53 -22.03
CA LYS A 69 2.66 1.35 -23.16
C LYS A 69 2.05 2.70 -23.49
N ALA A 70 2.21 3.13 -24.74
CA ALA A 70 1.43 4.24 -25.26
C ALA A 70 -0.05 3.85 -25.12
N ILE A 71 -0.82 4.70 -24.46
CA ILE A 71 -2.27 4.52 -24.41
C ILE A 71 -2.78 5.10 -25.73
N GLU A 72 -2.84 4.25 -26.75
CA GLU A 72 -3.29 4.64 -28.08
C GLU A 72 -4.80 4.88 -28.07
N PHE A 73 -5.19 6.04 -28.58
CA PHE A 73 -6.57 6.43 -28.76
C PHE A 73 -7.19 5.60 -29.90
N GLY A 74 -8.34 4.96 -29.65
CA GLY A 74 -9.15 4.40 -30.73
C GLY A 74 -9.64 5.48 -31.69
N ILE A 75 -9.95 5.11 -32.93
CA ILE A 75 -10.36 5.98 -34.07
C ILE A 75 -11.65 6.80 -33.78
N GLY A 76 -12.28 6.65 -32.61
CA GLY A 76 -13.42 7.46 -32.14
C GLY A 76 -13.06 8.72 -31.33
N TRP A 77 -11.80 8.89 -30.93
CA TRP A 77 -11.30 10.07 -30.20
C TRP A 77 -11.10 11.26 -31.16
N LYS A 78 -12.21 11.82 -31.66
CA LYS A 78 -12.14 13.13 -32.32
C LYS A 78 -11.77 14.16 -31.27
N ALA A 79 -10.61 14.78 -31.48
CA ALA A 79 -10.01 15.85 -30.71
C ALA A 79 -11.05 16.79 -30.07
N ASN A 80 -10.71 17.23 -28.86
CA ASN A 80 -11.43 18.11 -27.96
C ASN A 80 -11.77 19.49 -28.58
N LEU A 81 -12.59 19.46 -29.64
CA LEU A 81 -13.24 20.60 -30.25
C LEU A 81 -14.64 20.64 -29.64
N MET A 82 -14.72 21.16 -28.41
CA MET A 82 -15.95 21.24 -27.60
C MET A 82 -17.17 21.76 -28.39
N CYS A 83 -16.96 22.53 -29.46
CA CYS A 83 -18.01 23.06 -30.33
C CYS A 83 -17.72 22.93 -31.85
N GLY A 84 -16.81 22.03 -32.28
CA GLY A 84 -16.23 22.08 -33.64
C GLY A 84 -16.64 20.99 -34.64
N ASN A 85 -17.48 20.02 -34.26
CA ASN A 85 -17.84 18.90 -35.15
C ASN A 85 -19.37 18.71 -35.26
N PHE A 86 -20.09 19.79 -35.53
CA PHE A 86 -21.52 19.75 -35.86
C PHE A 86 -21.71 19.42 -37.35
N ASP A 87 -22.44 18.34 -37.68
CA ASP A 87 -22.69 17.95 -39.08
C ASP A 87 -23.94 18.65 -39.64
N ILE A 88 -23.70 19.67 -40.47
CA ILE A 88 -24.74 20.45 -41.15
C ILE A 88 -25.61 19.61 -42.09
N LYS A 89 -25.12 18.45 -42.58
CA LYS A 89 -25.90 17.59 -43.49
C LYS A 89 -27.06 16.91 -42.77
N THR A 90 -26.91 16.58 -41.49
CA THR A 90 -27.94 15.86 -40.72
C THR A 90 -29.05 16.81 -40.25
N THR A 91 -28.71 18.03 -39.82
CA THR A 91 -29.67 19.09 -39.46
C THR A 91 -30.54 19.47 -40.66
N VAL A 92 -29.94 19.70 -41.84
CA VAL A 92 -30.70 20.06 -43.06
C VAL A 92 -31.53 18.90 -43.59
N LYS A 93 -31.04 17.65 -43.53
CA LYS A 93 -31.78 16.46 -44.01
C LYS A 93 -33.04 16.18 -43.18
N ASN A 94 -33.02 16.42 -41.88
CA ASN A 94 -34.15 16.14 -40.99
C ASN A 94 -35.23 17.24 -41.03
N GLN A 95 -34.88 18.49 -41.30
CA GLN A 95 -35.86 19.56 -41.57
C GLN A 95 -36.58 19.39 -42.92
N LEU A 96 -35.96 18.69 -43.88
CA LEU A 96 -36.55 18.37 -45.18
C LEU A 96 -37.39 17.08 -45.18
N ASN A 97 -37.28 16.23 -44.16
CA ASN A 97 -38.07 15.00 -44.04
C ASN A 97 -39.56 15.27 -43.74
N GLY A 98 -39.91 16.44 -43.22
CA GLY A 98 -41.31 16.87 -43.03
C GLY A 98 -42.06 17.27 -44.31
N ILE A 99 -41.41 17.21 -45.48
CA ILE A 99 -41.91 17.75 -46.76
C ILE A 99 -41.78 16.69 -47.88
N THR A 100 -41.89 15.40 -47.54
CA THR A 100 -41.45 14.29 -48.42
C THR A 100 -42.51 13.73 -49.38
N GLU A 101 -43.74 14.25 -49.41
CA GLU A 101 -44.75 13.82 -50.40
C GLU A 101 -44.79 14.73 -51.64
N GLY A 102 -44.68 16.06 -51.49
CA GLY A 102 -44.65 16.99 -52.63
C GLY A 102 -43.37 16.96 -53.46
N PHE A 103 -42.26 16.44 -52.91
CA PHE A 103 -40.96 16.38 -53.60
C PHE A 103 -40.83 15.18 -54.55
N LYS A 104 -41.58 14.09 -54.31
CA LYS A 104 -41.54 12.88 -55.15
C LYS A 104 -42.33 13.05 -56.46
N ASP A 105 -43.47 13.74 -56.43
CA ASP A 105 -44.27 14.02 -57.63
C ASP A 105 -43.58 14.99 -58.60
N LEU A 106 -42.80 15.94 -58.08
CA LEU A 106 -42.09 16.91 -58.91
C LEU A 106 -40.86 16.30 -59.62
N MET A 107 -40.25 15.27 -59.03
CA MET A 107 -39.06 14.62 -59.59
C MET A 107 -39.41 13.65 -60.74
N SER A 108 -40.66 13.20 -60.83
CA SER A 108 -41.14 12.37 -61.95
C SER A 108 -41.42 13.18 -63.22
N ASN A 109 -41.75 14.48 -63.10
CA ASN A 109 -42.08 15.34 -64.25
C ASN A 109 -40.91 16.22 -64.74
N VAL A 110 -39.84 16.37 -63.95
CA VAL A 110 -38.66 17.19 -64.30
C VAL A 110 -37.56 16.39 -65.03
N MET A 111 -37.61 15.04 -64.98
CA MET A 111 -36.58 14.20 -65.59
C MET A 111 -36.71 14.06 -67.12
N GLU A 112 -37.90 14.29 -67.69
CA GLU A 112 -38.12 14.29 -69.15
C GLU A 112 -37.83 15.65 -69.83
N SER A 113 -37.71 16.74 -69.07
CA SER A 113 -37.60 18.10 -69.63
C SER A 113 -36.18 18.71 -69.63
N ALA A 114 -35.18 18.01 -69.08
CA ALA A 114 -33.85 18.60 -68.85
C ALA A 114 -32.69 17.85 -69.55
N LYS A 115 -32.75 17.67 -70.88
CA LYS A 115 -31.60 17.21 -71.69
C LYS A 115 -30.91 18.30 -72.54
N GLY A 116 -31.22 19.58 -72.34
CA GLY A 116 -30.45 20.64 -72.99
C GLY A 116 -30.75 22.05 -72.52
N ALA A 117 -29.98 22.55 -71.54
CA ALA A 117 -29.59 23.96 -71.47
C ALA A 117 -28.54 24.16 -70.36
N VAL A 118 -27.67 25.14 -70.62
CA VAL A 118 -26.40 25.42 -69.97
C VAL A 118 -26.57 26.25 -68.68
N ALA A 119 -25.55 26.12 -67.82
CA ALA A 119 -25.09 26.97 -66.73
C ALA A 119 -25.80 28.32 -66.44
N SER A 120 -25.97 28.56 -65.14
CA SER A 120 -26.51 29.75 -64.46
C SER A 120 -28.04 29.83 -64.38
N LEU A 121 -28.58 29.29 -63.27
CA LEU A 121 -29.73 29.76 -62.46
C LEU A 121 -30.52 28.59 -61.83
N PRO A 122 -30.00 27.90 -60.79
CA PRO A 122 -30.83 26.95 -60.04
C PRO A 122 -31.92 27.66 -59.21
N ALA A 123 -31.63 28.85 -58.67
CA ALA A 123 -32.54 29.60 -57.80
C ALA A 123 -33.76 30.20 -58.55
N MET A 124 -33.52 30.85 -59.68
CA MET A 124 -34.55 31.62 -60.40
C MET A 124 -35.48 30.74 -61.25
N VAL A 125 -35.01 29.56 -61.68
CA VAL A 125 -35.84 28.55 -62.37
C VAL A 125 -36.82 27.89 -61.39
N ILE A 126 -36.38 27.56 -60.16
CA ILE A 126 -37.26 26.99 -59.12
C ILE A 126 -38.27 28.04 -58.64
N GLN A 127 -37.88 29.31 -58.52
CA GLN A 127 -38.78 30.41 -58.14
C GLN A 127 -39.91 30.64 -59.15
N ARG A 128 -39.67 30.38 -60.45
CA ARG A 128 -40.71 30.47 -61.50
C ARG A 128 -41.53 29.19 -61.66
N ALA A 129 -40.94 28.02 -61.47
CA ALA A 129 -41.63 26.74 -61.66
C ALA A 129 -42.47 26.33 -60.43
N ASN A 130 -42.01 26.66 -59.22
CA ASN A 130 -42.75 26.45 -57.98
C ASN A 130 -42.25 27.43 -56.90
N PRO A 131 -42.87 28.62 -56.79
CA PRO A 131 -42.46 29.64 -55.81
C PRO A 131 -42.54 29.16 -54.36
N GLN A 132 -43.42 28.20 -54.03
CA GLN A 132 -43.49 27.60 -52.69
C GLN A 132 -42.29 26.70 -52.41
N LEU A 133 -41.80 25.95 -53.40
CA LEU A 133 -40.59 25.14 -53.27
C LEU A 133 -39.33 26.00 -53.12
N TYR A 134 -39.26 27.13 -53.84
CA TYR A 134 -38.18 28.10 -53.66
C TYR A 134 -38.20 28.70 -52.25
N ASP A 135 -39.37 29.08 -51.74
CA ASP A 135 -39.52 29.59 -50.37
C ASP A 135 -39.13 28.53 -49.33
N ILE A 136 -39.52 27.27 -49.51
CA ILE A 136 -39.13 26.14 -48.65
C ILE A 136 -37.62 25.86 -48.69
N LEU A 137 -37.00 25.87 -49.88
CA LEU A 137 -35.56 25.62 -50.01
C LEU A 137 -34.73 26.79 -49.49
N THR A 138 -35.20 28.01 -49.68
CA THR A 138 -34.50 29.22 -49.23
C THR A 138 -34.71 29.36 -47.72
N ASN A 139 -35.96 29.47 -47.24
CA ASN A 139 -36.25 29.61 -45.81
C ASN A 139 -35.86 28.36 -45.00
N GLY A 140 -36.00 27.14 -45.51
CA GLY A 140 -35.61 25.92 -44.81
C GLY A 140 -34.10 25.78 -44.63
N VAL A 141 -33.30 26.15 -45.64
CA VAL A 141 -31.82 26.18 -45.52
C VAL A 141 -31.36 27.36 -44.67
N TYR A 142 -32.08 28.50 -44.71
CA TYR A 142 -31.80 29.64 -43.82
C TYR A 142 -32.14 29.34 -42.36
N GLN A 143 -33.28 28.69 -42.07
CA GLN A 143 -33.65 28.24 -40.72
C GLN A 143 -32.69 27.16 -40.22
N GLY A 144 -32.32 26.18 -41.06
CA GLY A 144 -31.31 25.18 -40.70
C GLY A 144 -29.93 25.80 -40.39
N ARG A 145 -29.53 26.87 -41.11
CA ARG A 145 -28.31 27.63 -40.80
C ARG A 145 -28.44 28.47 -39.52
N LEU A 146 -29.60 29.07 -39.26
CA LEU A 146 -29.86 29.83 -38.03
C LEU A 146 -29.86 28.90 -36.81
N ASP A 147 -30.50 27.74 -36.90
CA ASP A 147 -30.54 26.73 -35.84
C ASP A 147 -29.14 26.15 -35.59
N PHE A 148 -28.38 25.86 -36.65
CA PHE A 148 -26.98 25.44 -36.54
C PHE A 148 -26.11 26.53 -35.90
N ASN A 149 -26.26 27.79 -36.30
CA ASN A 149 -25.53 28.90 -35.70
C ASN A 149 -25.92 29.11 -34.23
N ARG A 150 -27.20 28.97 -33.87
CA ARG A 150 -27.66 28.99 -32.48
C ARG A 150 -27.08 27.84 -31.65
N LEU A 151 -27.02 26.63 -32.20
CA LEU A 151 -26.39 25.46 -31.57
C LEU A 151 -24.89 25.70 -31.30
N LYS A 152 -24.18 26.29 -32.27
CA LYS A 152 -22.77 26.66 -32.11
C LYS A 152 -22.58 27.78 -31.09
N THR A 153 -23.36 28.86 -31.18
CA THR A 153 -23.27 30.00 -30.26
C THR A 153 -23.65 29.63 -28.83
N SER A 154 -24.64 28.73 -28.63
CA SER A 154 -24.99 28.24 -27.29
C SER A 154 -23.88 27.39 -26.68
N CYS A 155 -23.23 26.52 -27.48
CA CYS A 155 -22.04 25.79 -27.05
C CYS A 155 -20.86 26.73 -26.70
N GLU A 156 -20.58 27.72 -27.55
CA GLU A 156 -19.53 28.72 -27.32
C GLU A 156 -19.83 29.58 -26.08
N ALA A 157 -21.08 29.96 -25.85
CA ALA A 157 -21.52 30.72 -24.68
C ALA A 157 -21.37 29.91 -23.38
N MET A 158 -21.76 28.63 -23.38
CA MET A 158 -21.57 27.73 -22.24
C MET A 158 -20.09 27.50 -21.92
N SER A 159 -19.25 27.37 -22.95
CA SER A 159 -17.79 27.25 -22.79
C SER A 159 -17.17 28.51 -22.18
N LYS A 160 -17.57 29.70 -22.66
CA LYS A 160 -17.10 30.99 -22.10
C LYS A 160 -17.47 31.16 -20.64
N GLN A 161 -18.66 30.70 -20.26
CA GLN A 161 -19.15 30.79 -18.89
C GLN A 161 -18.30 29.98 -17.90
N LEU A 162 -17.59 28.92 -18.30
CA LEU A 162 -16.76 28.11 -17.39
C LEU A 162 -15.70 28.90 -16.61
N ALA A 163 -15.18 30.00 -17.17
CA ALA A 163 -14.16 30.81 -16.52
C ALA A 163 -14.65 31.53 -15.26
N ASP A 164 -15.96 31.84 -15.18
CA ASP A 164 -16.53 32.72 -14.17
C ASP A 164 -17.11 31.97 -12.94
N TYR A 165 -17.11 30.64 -12.93
CA TYR A 165 -17.71 29.84 -11.86
C TYR A 165 -16.74 29.40 -10.76
N THR A 166 -17.29 29.12 -9.58
CA THR A 166 -16.64 28.39 -8.50
C THR A 166 -16.36 26.94 -8.89
N LEU A 167 -15.48 26.24 -8.16
CA LEU A 167 -15.05 24.86 -8.48
C LEU A 167 -16.23 23.93 -8.85
N ASN A 168 -17.27 23.85 -8.00
CA ASN A 168 -18.44 23.02 -8.25
C ASN A 168 -19.19 23.41 -9.54
N GLY A 169 -19.32 24.71 -9.80
CA GLY A 169 -19.97 25.23 -11.01
C GLY A 169 -19.21 24.87 -12.29
N ARG A 170 -17.87 24.82 -12.26
CA ARG A 170 -17.06 24.42 -13.43
C ARG A 170 -17.23 22.96 -13.79
N TRP A 171 -17.22 22.07 -12.80
CA TRP A 171 -17.39 20.63 -13.02
C TRP A 171 -18.79 20.28 -13.52
N ALA A 172 -19.82 20.90 -12.93
CA ALA A 172 -21.19 20.77 -13.40
C ALA A 172 -21.36 21.23 -14.85
N LYS A 173 -20.88 22.43 -15.19
CA LYS A 173 -20.97 22.97 -16.55
C LYS A 173 -20.13 22.18 -17.56
N SER A 174 -18.99 21.64 -17.14
CA SER A 174 -18.22 20.74 -17.98
C SER A 174 -18.96 19.43 -18.27
N ALA A 175 -19.71 18.88 -17.30
CA ALA A 175 -20.55 17.70 -17.52
C ALA A 175 -21.75 18.02 -18.43
N ASP A 176 -22.38 19.18 -18.26
CA ASP A 176 -23.45 19.66 -19.14
C ASP A 176 -22.96 19.79 -20.60
N LEU A 177 -21.76 20.34 -20.82
CA LEU A 177 -21.15 20.48 -22.14
C LEU A 177 -20.88 19.13 -22.81
N GLU A 178 -20.33 18.16 -22.06
CA GLU A 178 -20.10 16.80 -22.57
C GLU A 178 -21.42 16.10 -22.91
N ASN A 179 -22.42 16.25 -22.03
CA ASN A 179 -23.75 15.72 -22.26
C ASN A 179 -24.42 16.36 -23.49
N TYR A 180 -24.26 17.66 -23.70
CA TYR A 180 -24.81 18.38 -24.85
C TYR A 180 -24.32 17.80 -26.18
N LYS A 181 -23.04 17.43 -26.27
CA LYS A 181 -22.48 16.72 -27.44
C LYS A 181 -23.23 15.41 -27.73
N SER A 182 -23.59 14.65 -26.70
CA SER A 182 -24.34 13.40 -26.84
C SER A 182 -25.81 13.63 -27.22
N ILE A 183 -26.42 14.69 -26.68
CA ILE A 183 -27.80 15.08 -27.01
C ILE A 183 -27.89 15.49 -28.48
N VAL A 184 -27.02 16.40 -28.95
CA VAL A 184 -27.07 16.90 -30.33
C VAL A 184 -26.75 15.79 -31.36
N ALA A 185 -26.03 14.74 -30.96
CA ALA A 185 -25.80 13.57 -31.82
C ALA A 185 -27.08 12.73 -32.05
N THR A 186 -28.07 12.83 -31.15
CA THR A 186 -29.29 12.01 -31.17
C THR A 186 -30.57 12.82 -31.38
N GLU A 187 -30.55 14.12 -31.07
CA GLU A 187 -31.66 15.06 -31.19
C GLU A 187 -31.34 16.12 -32.26
N PRO A 188 -31.97 16.04 -33.45
CA PRO A 188 -31.73 16.99 -34.53
C PRO A 188 -32.42 18.35 -34.33
N ASP A 189 -33.42 18.44 -33.45
CA ASP A 189 -34.13 19.69 -33.13
C ASP A 189 -33.33 20.51 -32.11
N ALA A 190 -32.88 21.70 -32.54
CA ALA A 190 -32.03 22.56 -31.72
C ALA A 190 -32.70 23.03 -30.43
N GLN A 191 -34.01 23.33 -30.45
CA GLN A 191 -34.72 23.81 -29.27
C GLN A 191 -34.97 22.68 -28.27
N LYS A 192 -35.31 21.47 -28.77
CA LYS A 192 -35.45 20.29 -27.92
C LYS A 192 -34.12 19.83 -27.35
N ALA A 193 -33.04 19.88 -28.13
CA ALA A 193 -31.69 19.58 -27.66
C ALA A 193 -31.25 20.55 -26.57
N GLN A 194 -31.50 21.86 -26.75
CA GLN A 194 -31.23 22.87 -25.75
C GLN A 194 -32.03 22.62 -24.46
N LYS A 195 -33.34 22.37 -24.56
CA LYS A 195 -34.19 22.08 -23.39
C LYS A 195 -33.73 20.82 -22.64
N LYS A 196 -33.43 19.73 -23.35
CA LYS A 196 -32.88 18.50 -22.76
C LYS A 196 -31.54 18.74 -22.05
N SER A 197 -30.73 19.66 -22.57
CA SER A 197 -29.46 20.04 -21.94
C SER A 197 -29.68 20.83 -20.66
N GLU A 198 -30.58 21.81 -20.70
CA GLU A 198 -30.95 22.65 -19.54
C GLU A 198 -31.59 21.82 -18.42
N ASP A 199 -32.35 20.76 -18.76
CA ASP A 199 -32.97 19.85 -17.80
C ASP A 199 -31.96 18.87 -17.15
N ASN A 200 -30.79 18.65 -17.77
CA ASN A 200 -29.81 17.69 -17.26
C ASN A 200 -29.11 18.18 -15.99
N LYS A 201 -28.74 19.46 -15.93
CA LYS A 201 -28.15 20.11 -14.73
C LYS A 201 -27.00 19.32 -14.07
N GLY A 202 -26.20 18.62 -14.88
CA GLY A 202 -25.08 17.80 -14.47
C GLY A 202 -25.41 16.37 -14.00
N LYS A 203 -26.66 15.93 -14.12
CA LYS A 203 -27.12 14.59 -13.71
C LYS A 203 -26.45 13.45 -14.47
N ASN A 204 -26.08 13.65 -15.74
CA ASN A 204 -25.42 12.61 -16.52
C ASN A 204 -23.95 12.39 -16.12
N GLY A 205 -23.38 13.27 -15.31
CA GLY A 205 -21.98 13.20 -14.93
C GLY A 205 -21.04 13.41 -16.11
N LYS A 206 -19.76 13.16 -15.85
CA LYS A 206 -18.67 13.30 -16.81
C LYS A 206 -17.98 11.97 -17.06
N GLU A 207 -17.50 11.75 -18.28
CA GLU A 207 -16.52 10.69 -18.55
C GLU A 207 -15.26 10.93 -17.73
N TRP A 208 -14.88 9.91 -16.98
CA TRP A 208 -13.72 9.92 -16.10
C TRP A 208 -12.80 8.73 -16.42
N ILE A 209 -11.84 8.45 -15.54
CA ILE A 209 -10.81 7.42 -15.71
C ILE A 209 -11.39 6.12 -16.25
N GLY A 210 -10.76 5.59 -17.31
CA GLY A 210 -11.21 4.35 -17.97
C GLY A 210 -12.58 4.46 -18.66
N GLY A 211 -13.10 5.66 -18.90
CA GLY A 211 -14.36 5.94 -19.59
C GLY A 211 -15.61 5.79 -18.72
N GLN A 212 -15.46 5.67 -17.40
CA GLN A 212 -16.61 5.54 -16.49
C GLN A 212 -17.29 6.88 -16.27
N LYS A 213 -18.63 6.91 -16.24
CA LYS A 213 -19.38 8.11 -15.82
C LYS A 213 -19.29 8.31 -14.30
N ARG A 214 -18.93 9.52 -13.88
CA ARG A 214 -18.75 9.92 -12.47
C ARG A 214 -19.35 11.29 -12.20
N GLY A 215 -19.70 11.54 -10.93
CA GLY A 215 -20.14 12.83 -10.41
C GLY A 215 -21.63 13.15 -10.55
N GLY A 216 -22.34 12.45 -11.44
CA GLY A 216 -23.78 12.64 -11.70
C GLY A 216 -24.70 11.85 -10.77
N GLU A 217 -25.97 11.76 -11.17
CA GLU A 217 -27.03 11.09 -10.43
C GLU A 217 -26.80 9.56 -10.38
N ASN A 218 -26.86 8.98 -9.18
CA ASN A 218 -26.55 7.56 -8.93
C ASN A 218 -25.13 7.13 -9.37
N GLN A 219 -24.21 8.09 -9.52
CA GLN A 219 -22.81 7.82 -9.86
C GLN A 219 -21.92 8.08 -8.64
N LYS A 220 -20.78 7.38 -8.56
CA LYS A 220 -19.76 7.71 -7.56
C LYS A 220 -19.23 9.12 -7.84
N GLN A 221 -18.93 9.86 -6.78
CA GLN A 221 -18.25 11.15 -6.88
C GLN A 221 -16.88 11.00 -7.54
N ILE A 222 -16.42 12.07 -8.18
CA ILE A 222 -15.07 12.16 -8.71
C ILE A 222 -14.15 12.45 -7.52
N LYS A 223 -13.23 11.55 -7.20
CA LYS A 223 -12.23 11.78 -6.15
C LYS A 223 -10.90 12.05 -6.82
N LEU A 224 -10.55 13.32 -6.94
CA LEU A 224 -9.49 13.75 -7.85
C LEU A 224 -8.14 13.11 -7.48
N ILE A 225 -7.78 13.10 -6.20
CA ILE A 225 -6.47 12.58 -5.77
C ILE A 225 -6.49 11.05 -5.75
N GLU A 226 -7.54 10.44 -5.21
CA GLU A 226 -7.71 8.99 -5.12
C GLU A 226 -7.71 8.34 -6.52
N ASP A 227 -8.58 8.82 -7.42
CA ASP A 227 -8.77 8.21 -8.74
C ASP A 227 -7.49 8.36 -9.60
N VAL A 228 -6.92 9.56 -9.65
CA VAL A 228 -5.75 9.87 -10.50
C VAL A 228 -4.51 9.15 -9.99
N SER A 229 -4.31 9.07 -8.67
CA SER A 229 -3.15 8.38 -8.11
C SER A 229 -3.20 6.88 -8.32
N LYS A 230 -4.39 6.25 -8.24
CA LYS A 230 -4.60 4.84 -8.61
C LYS A 230 -4.31 4.58 -10.09
N ALA A 231 -4.87 5.42 -10.97
CA ALA A 231 -4.60 5.32 -12.40
C ALA A 231 -3.11 5.46 -12.70
N GLY A 232 -2.46 6.47 -12.12
CA GLY A 232 -1.03 6.70 -12.28
C GLY A 232 -0.15 5.55 -11.77
N TYR A 233 -0.50 4.96 -10.63
CA TYR A 233 0.14 3.73 -10.15
C TYR A 233 0.06 2.63 -11.21
N ASN A 234 -1.12 2.40 -11.79
CA ASN A 234 -1.31 1.37 -12.80
C ASN A 234 -0.57 1.66 -14.11
N LEU A 235 -0.57 2.93 -14.56
CA LEU A 235 0.15 3.35 -15.76
C LEU A 235 1.67 3.16 -15.62
N LEU A 236 2.24 3.46 -14.44
CA LEU A 236 3.66 3.20 -14.16
C LEU A 236 4.03 1.70 -14.26
N HIS A 237 3.05 0.81 -14.14
CA HIS A 237 3.25 -0.65 -14.20
C HIS A 237 2.64 -1.30 -15.45
N ASN A 238 2.28 -0.52 -16.49
CA ASN A 238 1.69 -1.03 -17.74
C ASN A 238 0.37 -1.80 -17.56
N ARG A 239 -0.42 -1.43 -16.54
CA ARG A 239 -1.71 -2.03 -16.21
C ARG A 239 -2.86 -1.16 -16.66
N ASN A 240 -4.07 -1.74 -16.68
CA ASN A 240 -5.29 -0.97 -16.89
C ASN A 240 -5.44 0.07 -15.77
N ALA A 241 -5.86 1.29 -16.11
CA ALA A 241 -5.99 2.40 -15.15
C ALA A 241 -6.90 2.07 -13.94
N LEU A 242 -7.89 1.19 -14.14
CA LEU A 242 -8.89 0.80 -13.14
C LEU A 242 -8.54 -0.48 -12.37
N ASP A 243 -7.35 -1.06 -12.57
CA ASP A 243 -6.95 -2.28 -11.87
C ASP A 243 -6.71 -2.01 -10.38
N GLU A 244 -7.37 -2.76 -9.49
CA GLU A 244 -7.25 -2.60 -8.04
C GLU A 244 -6.34 -3.64 -7.40
N SER A 245 -5.90 -4.65 -8.15
CA SER A 245 -5.19 -5.79 -7.59
C SER A 245 -3.77 -5.42 -7.09
N PRO A 246 -3.30 -6.03 -5.99
CA PRO A 246 -1.97 -5.78 -5.47
C PRO A 246 -0.87 -6.34 -6.39
N LEU A 247 0.31 -5.71 -6.38
CA LEU A 247 1.52 -6.20 -7.03
C LEU A 247 2.47 -6.75 -5.96
N THR A 248 2.85 -8.02 -6.09
CA THR A 248 3.72 -8.72 -5.14
C THR A 248 4.66 -9.68 -5.88
N GLY A 249 5.86 -9.88 -5.33
CA GLY A 249 6.85 -10.79 -5.90
C GLY A 249 7.32 -10.32 -7.28
N GLN A 250 7.45 -11.25 -8.22
CA GLN A 250 8.05 -10.99 -9.54
C GLN A 250 7.28 -9.98 -10.42
N SER A 251 5.99 -9.73 -10.15
CA SER A 251 5.21 -8.73 -10.87
C SER A 251 5.51 -7.29 -10.45
N CYS A 252 6.18 -7.11 -9.31
CA CYS A 252 6.56 -5.81 -8.80
C CYS A 252 7.96 -5.42 -9.32
N THR A 253 7.98 -4.52 -10.32
CA THR A 253 9.21 -4.05 -10.97
C THR A 253 9.42 -2.55 -10.75
N GLY A 254 9.81 -2.16 -9.52
CA GLY A 254 10.17 -0.76 -9.21
C GLY A 254 9.87 -0.34 -7.78
N ALA A 255 10.35 0.85 -7.40
CA ALA A 255 10.21 1.35 -6.03
C ALA A 255 8.75 1.60 -5.64
N THR A 256 7.87 1.96 -6.60
CA THR A 256 6.47 2.29 -6.30
C THR A 256 5.72 1.09 -5.74
N CYS A 257 5.81 -0.09 -6.37
CA CYS A 257 5.11 -1.29 -5.88
C CYS A 257 5.80 -1.93 -4.67
N GLN A 258 7.12 -1.76 -4.51
CA GLN A 258 7.86 -2.21 -3.33
C GLN A 258 7.42 -1.42 -2.09
N THR A 259 7.14 -0.13 -2.26
CA THR A 259 6.68 0.77 -1.20
C THR A 259 5.17 0.66 -0.97
N PHE A 260 4.39 0.64 -2.06
CA PHE A 260 2.94 0.55 -2.05
C PHE A 260 2.51 -0.69 -2.82
N ASN A 261 2.25 -1.79 -2.12
CA ASN A 261 1.90 -3.05 -2.78
C ASN A 261 0.55 -3.03 -3.54
N SER A 262 -0.23 -1.93 -3.47
CA SER A 262 -1.48 -1.77 -4.20
C SER A 262 -1.75 -0.30 -4.54
N PRO A 263 -2.52 -0.02 -5.60
CA PRO A 263 -2.95 1.34 -5.93
C PRO A 263 -3.69 2.01 -4.76
N GLN A 264 -4.49 1.24 -4.01
CA GLN A 264 -5.25 1.74 -2.86
C GLN A 264 -4.34 2.26 -1.73
N LYS A 265 -3.26 1.55 -1.39
CA LYS A 265 -2.36 2.03 -0.34
C LYS A 265 -1.67 3.34 -0.71
N LEU A 266 -1.34 3.52 -1.99
CA LEU A 266 -0.77 4.77 -2.49
C LEU A 266 -1.79 5.92 -2.37
N SER A 267 -3.04 5.69 -2.79
CA SER A 267 -4.09 6.70 -2.69
C SER A 267 -4.47 7.03 -1.24
N ASP A 268 -4.49 6.04 -0.34
CA ASP A 268 -4.78 6.26 1.08
C ASP A 268 -3.69 7.10 1.74
N PHE A 269 -2.43 6.84 1.41
CA PHE A 269 -1.32 7.66 1.88
C PHE A 269 -1.46 9.12 1.39
N LEU A 270 -1.70 9.34 0.09
CA LEU A 270 -1.86 10.70 -0.45
C LEU A 270 -3.05 11.45 0.13
N THR A 271 -4.22 10.81 0.18
CA THR A 271 -5.46 11.46 0.66
C THR A 271 -5.43 11.73 2.16
N ARG A 272 -4.69 10.93 2.94
CA ARG A 272 -4.44 11.22 4.35
C ARG A 272 -3.49 12.42 4.51
N THR A 273 -2.40 12.47 3.75
CA THR A 273 -1.38 13.51 3.87
C THR A 273 -1.87 14.86 3.35
N ILE A 274 -2.38 14.89 2.11
CA ILE A 274 -2.70 16.14 1.38
C ILE A 274 -4.19 16.50 1.48
N GLY A 275 -5.04 15.53 1.75
CA GLY A 275 -6.50 15.67 1.73
C GLY A 275 -7.11 15.17 0.43
N GLU A 276 -8.41 15.39 0.27
CA GLU A 276 -9.18 14.97 -0.92
C GLU A 276 -10.32 15.95 -1.19
N GLN A 277 -10.64 16.13 -2.47
CA GLN A 277 -11.86 16.79 -2.92
C GLN A 277 -12.74 15.77 -3.65
N SER A 278 -13.90 15.48 -3.07
CA SER A 278 -14.93 14.66 -3.71
C SER A 278 -15.88 15.59 -4.46
N ILE A 279 -15.90 15.48 -5.78
CA ILE A 279 -16.58 16.39 -6.68
C ILE A 279 -17.84 15.73 -7.22
N SER A 280 -18.94 16.46 -7.14
CA SER A 280 -20.20 16.15 -7.84
C SER A 280 -20.39 17.15 -8.99
N THR A 281 -20.99 16.68 -10.08
CA THR A 281 -21.38 17.51 -11.21
C THR A 281 -22.83 18.01 -11.06
N CYS A 282 -23.58 17.50 -10.09
CA CYS A 282 -24.95 17.91 -9.80
C CYS A 282 -24.99 19.36 -9.28
N THR A 283 -25.85 20.20 -9.89
CA THR A 283 -26.15 21.56 -9.39
C THR A 283 -27.37 21.63 -8.46
N GLU A 284 -28.23 20.60 -8.51
CA GLU A 284 -29.40 20.42 -7.64
C GLU A 284 -29.27 19.10 -6.85
N ASP A 285 -30.23 18.77 -5.97
CA ASP A 285 -30.20 17.53 -5.19
C ASP A 285 -30.41 16.30 -6.10
N CYS A 286 -29.31 15.76 -6.63
CA CYS A 286 -29.25 14.47 -7.34
C CYS A 286 -28.19 13.50 -6.81
N GLY A 287 -27.73 13.69 -5.58
CA GLY A 287 -26.76 12.79 -4.93
C GLY A 287 -25.85 13.48 -3.90
N PRO A 288 -24.74 12.83 -3.51
CA PRO A 288 -23.79 13.39 -2.56
C PRO A 288 -23.13 14.67 -3.10
N LYS A 289 -23.24 15.77 -2.35
CA LYS A 289 -22.69 17.08 -2.72
C LYS A 289 -21.17 17.09 -2.69
N THR A 290 -20.57 18.00 -3.46
CA THR A 290 -19.13 18.24 -3.41
C THR A 290 -18.66 18.49 -1.98
N SER A 291 -17.65 17.74 -1.54
CA SER A 291 -17.12 17.78 -0.19
C SER A 291 -15.59 17.78 -0.20
N SER A 292 -14.99 18.34 0.84
CA SER A 292 -13.54 18.39 1.02
C SER A 292 -13.14 17.70 2.31
N LYS A 293 -12.07 16.91 2.28
CA LYS A 293 -11.43 16.31 3.44
C LYS A 293 -10.03 16.91 3.57
N ALA A 294 -9.72 17.49 4.73
CA ALA A 294 -8.40 18.02 5.00
C ALA A 294 -7.36 16.90 5.16
N GLY A 295 -6.13 17.17 4.70
CA GLY A 295 -4.97 16.34 4.98
C GLY A 295 -4.35 16.68 6.33
N VAL A 296 -3.60 15.73 6.89
CA VAL A 296 -2.92 15.88 8.19
C VAL A 296 -1.44 16.23 8.06
N GLY A 297 -0.92 16.37 6.84
CA GLY A 297 0.49 16.63 6.55
C GLY A 297 1.39 15.39 6.70
N LEU A 298 2.70 15.58 6.47
CA LEU A 298 3.69 14.48 6.54
C LEU A 298 4.11 14.10 7.97
N ALA A 299 4.04 15.04 8.93
CA ALA A 299 4.55 14.83 10.28
C ALA A 299 3.93 13.60 10.99
N PRO A 300 2.60 13.37 10.96
CA PRO A 300 2.03 12.16 11.51
C PRO A 300 2.64 10.91 10.88
N ALA A 301 2.71 10.84 9.54
CA ALA A 301 3.28 9.68 8.85
C ALA A 301 4.76 9.40 9.23
N ILE A 302 5.54 10.46 9.50
CA ILE A 302 6.92 10.34 9.99
C ILE A 302 6.94 9.73 11.40
N GLU A 303 6.04 10.18 12.28
CA GLU A 303 5.92 9.63 13.64
C GLU A 303 5.54 8.13 13.61
N GLU A 304 4.62 7.73 12.74
CA GLU A 304 4.24 6.31 12.59
C GLU A 304 5.42 5.46 12.08
N GLU A 305 6.14 5.96 11.08
CA GLU A 305 7.33 5.28 10.55
C GLU A 305 8.46 5.24 11.57
N ASN A 306 8.59 6.26 12.42
CA ASN A 306 9.61 6.32 13.48
C ASN A 306 9.38 5.21 14.50
N VAL A 307 8.15 5.06 15.00
CA VAL A 307 7.80 3.96 15.93
C VAL A 307 8.15 2.60 15.33
N GLN A 308 7.76 2.37 14.07
CA GLN A 308 8.09 1.13 13.36
C GLN A 308 9.58 0.91 13.17
N THR A 309 10.33 1.98 12.98
CA THR A 309 11.79 1.94 12.80
C THR A 309 12.50 1.66 14.13
N VAL A 310 12.09 2.32 15.22
CA VAL A 310 12.61 2.08 16.57
C VAL A 310 12.42 0.62 16.97
N GLU A 311 11.22 0.06 16.79
CA GLU A 311 10.92 -1.34 17.11
C GLU A 311 11.80 -2.32 16.34
N LYS A 312 11.97 -2.09 15.02
CA LYS A 312 12.83 -2.94 14.20
C LYS A 312 14.30 -2.78 14.53
N LEU A 313 14.74 -1.57 14.85
CA LEU A 313 16.11 -1.30 15.23
C LEU A 313 16.43 -1.97 16.57
N GLU A 314 15.54 -1.91 17.56
CA GLU A 314 15.67 -2.66 18.82
C GLU A 314 15.80 -4.16 18.56
N GLN A 315 14.96 -4.72 17.68
CA GLN A 315 15.04 -6.12 17.30
C GLN A 315 16.42 -6.45 16.70
N VAL A 316 16.88 -5.67 15.73
CA VAL A 316 18.16 -5.87 15.05
C VAL A 316 19.36 -5.69 15.99
N LEU A 317 19.30 -4.73 16.91
CA LEU A 317 20.34 -4.50 17.92
C LEU A 317 20.49 -5.68 18.87
N ASN A 318 19.41 -6.40 19.17
CA ASN A 318 19.42 -7.57 20.06
C ASN A 318 19.56 -8.91 19.32
N MET A 319 19.69 -8.91 17.99
CA MET A 319 19.91 -10.12 17.20
C MET A 319 21.39 -10.44 17.04
N ASP A 320 21.73 -11.73 17.12
CA ASP A 320 23.14 -12.12 17.02
C ASP A 320 23.74 -11.83 15.64
N THR A 321 22.98 -12.15 14.59
CA THR A 321 23.32 -11.89 13.20
C THR A 321 22.07 -11.41 12.46
N PRO A 322 21.91 -10.09 12.26
CA PRO A 322 20.83 -9.54 11.44
C PRO A 322 20.92 -10.07 10.00
N SER A 323 19.79 -10.48 9.43
CA SER A 323 19.74 -10.89 8.03
C SER A 323 19.85 -9.68 7.09
N LYS A 324 20.35 -9.89 5.87
CA LYS A 324 20.47 -8.82 4.86
C LYS A 324 19.11 -8.20 4.54
N GLU A 325 18.06 -9.03 4.56
CA GLU A 325 16.68 -8.60 4.34
C GLU A 325 16.20 -7.66 5.45
N MET A 326 16.47 -7.96 6.72
CA MET A 326 16.08 -7.09 7.84
C MET A 326 16.81 -5.74 7.81
N LEU A 327 18.10 -5.76 7.47
CA LEU A 327 18.90 -4.55 7.31
C LEU A 327 18.41 -3.70 6.12
N ALA A 328 18.10 -4.32 4.98
CA ALA A 328 17.55 -3.65 3.82
C ALA A 328 16.16 -3.05 4.09
N GLU A 329 15.36 -3.71 4.92
CA GLU A 329 14.03 -3.25 5.30
C GLU A 329 14.08 -2.06 6.28
N LEU A 330 15.06 -2.03 7.18
CA LEU A 330 15.36 -0.88 8.03
C LEU A 330 15.93 0.29 7.25
N SER A 331 16.72 0.01 6.22
CA SER A 331 17.36 1.02 5.37
C SER A 331 16.37 1.92 4.64
N SER A 332 16.78 3.17 4.38
CA SER A 332 16.20 4.01 3.32
C SER A 332 17.11 4.02 2.09
N ASN A 333 16.79 4.82 1.06
CA ASN A 333 17.71 5.05 -0.06
C ASN A 333 18.85 6.00 0.31
N THR A 334 18.66 6.89 1.29
CA THR A 334 19.67 7.87 1.72
C THR A 334 20.42 7.47 3.00
N ILE A 335 19.84 6.58 3.80
CA ILE A 335 20.39 6.10 5.07
C ILE A 335 20.36 4.56 5.01
N PRO A 336 21.40 3.95 4.41
CA PRO A 336 21.58 2.51 4.47
C PRO A 336 21.90 2.08 5.91
N VAL A 337 21.32 0.97 6.36
CA VAL A 337 21.64 0.36 7.66
C VAL A 337 22.51 -0.86 7.39
N THR A 338 23.82 -0.71 7.58
CA THR A 338 24.80 -1.80 7.40
C THR A 338 24.99 -2.60 8.68
N ARG A 339 25.54 -3.81 8.56
CA ARG A 339 25.96 -4.60 9.71
C ARG A 339 26.98 -3.84 10.58
N GLY A 340 27.96 -3.20 9.94
CA GLY A 340 28.98 -2.40 10.62
C GLY A 340 28.39 -1.24 11.42
N LEU A 341 27.33 -0.58 10.91
CA LEU A 341 26.60 0.44 11.66
C LEU A 341 25.89 -0.13 12.88
N ILE A 342 25.23 -1.29 12.76
CA ILE A 342 24.54 -1.94 13.88
C ILE A 342 25.53 -2.37 14.96
N GLU A 343 26.68 -2.93 14.57
CA GLU A 343 27.74 -3.32 15.51
C GLU A 343 28.34 -2.10 16.20
N ALA A 344 28.67 -1.05 15.44
CA ALA A 344 29.17 0.22 15.98
C ALA A 344 28.19 0.88 16.96
N LEU A 345 26.90 0.81 16.65
CA LEU A 345 25.81 1.35 17.48
C LEU A 345 25.62 0.52 18.76
N ARG A 346 25.69 -0.81 18.68
CA ARG A 346 25.57 -1.74 19.81
C ARG A 346 26.68 -1.54 20.85
N GLU A 347 27.89 -1.22 20.39
CA GLU A 347 29.06 -1.00 21.25
C GLU A 347 29.15 0.44 21.80
N ASP A 348 28.27 1.34 21.35
CA ASP A 348 28.29 2.72 21.79
C ASP A 348 27.62 2.87 23.18
N PRO A 349 28.24 3.58 24.14
CA PRO A 349 27.61 3.82 25.44
C PRO A 349 26.28 4.58 25.34
N ASP A 350 26.11 5.41 24.31
CA ASP A 350 24.92 6.24 24.08
C ASP A 350 23.92 5.59 23.10
N VAL A 351 23.98 4.26 22.95
CA VAL A 351 23.17 3.46 22.00
C VAL A 351 21.69 3.82 22.02
N GLU A 352 21.10 4.08 23.19
CA GLU A 352 19.66 4.39 23.31
C GLU A 352 19.33 5.71 22.58
N VAL A 353 20.06 6.80 22.87
CA VAL A 353 19.83 8.12 22.26
C VAL A 353 20.19 8.11 20.77
N LEU A 354 21.31 7.47 20.41
CA LEU A 354 21.74 7.35 19.02
C LEU A 354 20.76 6.52 18.20
N SER A 355 20.18 5.46 18.76
CA SER A 355 19.18 4.63 18.09
C SER A 355 17.86 5.37 17.88
N GLN A 356 17.40 6.14 18.87
CA GLN A 356 16.21 6.99 18.73
C GLN A 356 16.40 8.02 17.62
N ARG A 357 17.56 8.69 17.61
CA ARG A 357 17.86 9.71 16.62
C ARG A 357 18.00 9.11 15.21
N LEU A 358 18.74 8.02 15.06
CA LEU A 358 18.90 7.30 13.79
C LEU A 358 17.55 6.82 13.26
N SER A 359 16.66 6.34 14.13
CA SER A 359 15.32 5.90 13.74
C SER A 359 14.49 7.05 13.18
N ALA A 360 14.54 8.23 13.79
CA ALA A 360 13.83 9.41 13.31
C ALA A 360 14.36 9.89 11.94
N GLU A 361 15.68 9.84 11.73
CA GLU A 361 16.31 10.17 10.45
C GLU A 361 15.89 9.19 9.34
N ILE A 362 15.94 7.88 9.62
CA ILE A 362 15.50 6.82 8.71
C ILE A 362 14.02 6.96 8.37
N ALA A 363 13.17 7.19 9.38
CA ALA A 363 11.73 7.33 9.21
C ALA A 363 11.37 8.52 8.33
N THR A 364 12.00 9.67 8.58
CA THR A 364 11.83 10.87 7.76
C THR A 364 12.25 10.58 6.32
N ALA A 365 13.41 9.96 6.10
CA ALA A 365 13.87 9.59 4.76
C ALA A 365 12.88 8.68 4.04
N LYS A 366 12.37 7.63 4.69
CA LYS A 366 11.40 6.69 4.12
C LYS A 366 10.07 7.37 3.75
N VAL A 367 9.56 8.27 4.60
CA VAL A 367 8.31 8.99 4.31
C VAL A 367 8.48 9.97 3.16
N MET A 368 9.64 10.63 3.06
CA MET A 368 9.96 11.50 1.92
C MET A 368 10.04 10.70 0.61
N GLU A 369 10.63 9.51 0.64
CA GLU A 369 10.66 8.60 -0.52
C GLU A 369 9.24 8.16 -0.92
N LYS A 370 8.40 7.77 0.05
CA LYS A 370 6.96 7.49 -0.17
C LYS A 370 6.27 8.65 -0.88
N MET A 371 6.51 9.87 -0.42
CA MET A 371 5.89 11.07 -0.98
C MET A 371 6.34 11.38 -2.41
N LEU A 372 7.63 11.23 -2.71
CA LEU A 372 8.17 11.44 -4.06
C LEU A 372 7.64 10.38 -5.06
N LEU A 373 7.50 9.13 -4.63
CA LEU A 373 6.86 8.08 -5.44
C LEU A 373 5.39 8.39 -5.70
N ALA A 374 4.67 8.85 -4.68
CA ALA A 374 3.26 9.21 -4.78
C ALA A 374 3.04 10.44 -5.69
N ARG A 375 3.92 11.45 -5.61
CA ARG A 375 3.97 12.59 -6.54
C ARG A 375 4.13 12.13 -7.98
N ARG A 376 5.01 11.15 -8.22
CA ARG A 376 5.19 10.58 -9.56
C ARG A 376 3.96 9.83 -10.05
N ALA A 377 3.25 9.13 -9.17
CA ALA A 377 1.99 8.49 -9.53
C ALA A 377 0.96 9.53 -10.00
N ILE A 378 0.81 10.67 -9.31
CA ILE A 378 -0.06 11.76 -9.80
C ILE A 378 0.37 12.25 -11.20
N LEU A 379 1.66 12.53 -11.40
CA LEU A 379 2.18 12.95 -12.72
C LEU A 379 1.92 11.91 -13.83
N ALA A 380 1.94 10.62 -13.51
CA ALA A 380 1.58 9.57 -14.46
C ALA A 380 0.07 9.53 -14.70
N GLY A 381 -0.75 9.65 -13.65
CA GLY A 381 -2.21 9.67 -13.73
C GLY A 381 -2.76 10.88 -14.50
N MET A 382 -2.07 12.04 -14.44
CA MET A 382 -2.38 13.21 -15.26
C MET A 382 -2.31 12.92 -16.77
N ARG A 383 -1.60 11.84 -17.18
CA ARG A 383 -1.50 11.39 -18.57
C ARG A 383 -2.52 10.31 -18.93
N GLU A 384 -3.38 9.89 -18.00
CA GLU A 384 -4.52 9.05 -18.32
C GLU A 384 -5.44 9.81 -19.30
N PRO A 385 -5.90 9.21 -20.40
CA PRO A 385 -6.63 9.90 -21.47
C PRO A 385 -7.72 10.87 -21.02
N TYR A 386 -8.63 10.42 -20.15
CA TYR A 386 -9.79 11.22 -19.72
C TYR A 386 -9.36 12.34 -18.76
N VAL A 387 -8.34 12.10 -17.94
CA VAL A 387 -7.75 13.13 -17.05
C VAL A 387 -6.96 14.15 -17.86
N ALA A 388 -6.18 13.71 -18.85
CA ALA A 388 -5.35 14.56 -19.71
C ALA A 388 -6.19 15.50 -20.58
N ALA A 389 -7.38 15.06 -21.00
CA ALA A 389 -8.32 15.87 -21.78
C ALA A 389 -9.14 16.86 -20.93
N ASP A 390 -9.13 16.73 -19.60
CA ASP A 390 -9.88 17.58 -18.69
C ASP A 390 -9.02 18.71 -18.11
N GLN A 391 -9.17 19.92 -18.64
CA GLN A 391 -8.44 21.09 -18.16
C GLN A 391 -8.74 21.45 -16.70
N ASN A 392 -9.96 21.19 -16.20
CA ASN A 392 -10.29 21.45 -14.80
C ASN A 392 -9.53 20.47 -13.89
N ALA A 393 -9.44 19.20 -14.29
CA ALA A 393 -8.66 18.20 -13.59
C ALA A 393 -7.17 18.59 -13.56
N GLN A 394 -6.59 18.97 -14.70
CA GLN A 394 -5.18 19.35 -14.80
C GLN A 394 -4.83 20.51 -13.85
N GLN A 395 -5.63 21.57 -13.84
CA GLN A 395 -5.40 22.74 -12.98
C GLN A 395 -5.47 22.41 -11.48
N GLU A 396 -6.44 21.60 -11.06
CA GLU A 396 -6.55 21.20 -9.65
C GLU A 396 -5.47 20.19 -9.23
N LEU A 397 -5.01 19.34 -10.16
CA LEU A 397 -3.88 18.43 -9.94
C LEU A 397 -2.54 19.20 -9.84
N GLU A 398 -2.33 20.25 -10.64
CA GLU A 398 -1.17 21.14 -10.50
C GLU A 398 -1.14 21.84 -9.15
N LYS A 399 -2.27 22.35 -8.67
CA LYS A 399 -2.38 22.90 -7.31
C LYS A 399 -2.08 21.85 -6.24
N THR A 400 -2.52 20.62 -6.46
CA THR A 400 -2.22 19.49 -5.57
C THR A 400 -0.72 19.18 -5.57
N LEU A 401 -0.07 19.12 -6.72
CA LEU A 401 1.39 18.93 -6.82
C LEU A 401 2.16 20.05 -6.11
N ASN A 402 1.70 21.31 -6.20
CA ASN A 402 2.31 22.41 -5.46
C ASN A 402 2.16 22.24 -3.94
N LYS A 403 1.01 21.76 -3.45
CA LYS A 403 0.84 21.43 -2.02
C LYS A 403 1.79 20.32 -1.57
N ILE A 404 1.97 19.30 -2.42
CA ILE A 404 2.93 18.21 -2.17
C ILE A 404 4.36 18.78 -2.06
N ASP A 405 4.74 19.66 -2.98
CA ASP A 405 6.07 20.27 -3.00
C ASP A 405 6.29 21.18 -1.78
N LEU A 406 5.25 21.86 -1.29
CA LEU A 406 5.29 22.63 -0.04
C LEU A 406 5.51 21.73 1.19
N GLU A 407 4.76 20.63 1.32
CA GLU A 407 4.93 19.66 2.42
C GLU A 407 6.34 19.06 2.42
N ILE A 408 6.84 18.65 1.24
CA ILE A 408 8.21 18.17 1.06
C ILE A 408 9.23 19.23 1.48
N SER A 409 9.01 20.49 1.10
CA SER A 409 9.92 21.59 1.43
C SER A 409 9.92 21.91 2.92
N GLN A 410 8.77 21.79 3.59
CA GLN A 410 8.66 21.98 5.03
C GLN A 410 9.48 20.91 5.78
N VAL A 411 9.28 19.63 5.45
CA VAL A 411 10.07 18.54 6.07
C VAL A 411 11.55 18.71 5.78
N LYS A 412 11.91 19.08 4.54
CA LYS A 412 13.31 19.36 4.18
C LYS A 412 13.89 20.49 5.02
N LEU A 413 13.17 21.60 5.21
CA LEU A 413 13.63 22.72 6.03
C LEU A 413 13.89 22.28 7.48
N GLU A 414 12.98 21.49 8.06
CA GLU A 414 13.14 20.92 9.40
C GLU A 414 14.39 20.02 9.48
N MET A 415 14.62 19.17 8.48
CA MET A 415 15.82 18.32 8.40
C MET A 415 17.11 19.14 8.25
N ASP A 416 17.11 20.14 7.37
CA ASP A 416 18.28 20.99 7.12
C ASP A 416 18.63 21.80 8.37
N MET A 417 17.64 22.33 9.08
CA MET A 417 17.83 22.98 10.39
C MET A 417 18.42 22.03 11.42
N GLN A 418 17.91 20.81 11.51
CA GLN A 418 18.43 19.80 12.42
C GLN A 418 19.88 19.40 12.08
N LYS A 419 20.23 19.31 10.79
CA LYS A 419 21.58 18.98 10.33
C LYS A 419 22.58 20.12 10.51
N MET A 420 22.12 21.38 10.50
CA MET A 420 22.97 22.51 10.86
C MET A 420 23.30 22.55 12.35
N ILE A 421 22.40 22.04 13.20
CA ILE A 421 22.60 21.98 14.66
C ILE A 421 23.36 20.71 15.07
N THR A 422 23.19 19.60 14.34
CA THR A 422 23.74 18.28 14.69
C THR A 422 24.33 17.56 13.48
N SER A 423 25.46 16.87 13.64
CA SER A 423 26.03 16.02 12.58
C SER A 423 25.15 14.79 12.32
N ASN A 424 25.33 14.14 11.16
CA ASN A 424 24.63 12.90 10.80
C ASN A 424 24.91 11.80 11.85
N THR A 425 23.86 11.21 12.41
CA THR A 425 23.96 10.24 13.50
C THR A 425 24.77 9.00 13.12
N ALA A 426 24.59 8.47 11.92
CA ALA A 426 25.38 7.33 11.44
C ALA A 426 26.88 7.67 11.37
N SER A 427 27.23 8.89 10.94
CA SER A 427 28.62 9.36 10.91
C SER A 427 29.20 9.52 12.32
N VAL A 428 28.40 10.01 13.28
CA VAL A 428 28.81 10.12 14.69
C VAL A 428 29.07 8.74 15.29
N VAL A 429 28.17 7.78 15.09
CA VAL A 429 28.31 6.39 15.58
C VAL A 429 29.59 5.76 15.06
N ILE A 430 29.87 5.86 13.75
CA ILE A 430 31.10 5.32 13.16
C ILE A 430 32.34 6.05 13.68
N GLN A 431 32.30 7.38 13.81
CA GLN A 431 33.43 8.14 14.35
C GLN A 431 33.72 7.77 15.82
N ASN A 432 32.68 7.56 16.64
CA ASN A 432 32.82 7.11 18.02
C ASN A 432 33.50 5.73 18.07
N LYS A 433 33.10 4.80 17.19
CA LYS A 433 33.75 3.49 17.07
C LYS A 433 35.24 3.63 16.74
N LEU A 434 35.58 4.39 15.71
CA LEU A 434 36.99 4.63 15.32
C LEU A 434 37.81 5.26 16.45
N ASN A 435 37.23 6.22 17.17
CA ASN A 435 37.87 6.84 18.32
C ASN A 435 38.08 5.83 19.45
N ARG A 436 37.11 4.93 19.70
CA ARG A 436 37.29 3.84 20.67
C ARG A 436 38.44 2.96 20.25
N GLU A 437 38.42 2.40 19.04
CA GLU A 437 39.47 1.53 18.49
C GLU A 437 40.87 2.16 18.59
N ALA A 438 40.99 3.46 18.26
CA ALA A 438 42.25 4.20 18.41
C ALA A 438 42.72 4.32 19.87
N ASN A 439 41.79 4.35 20.83
CA ASN A 439 42.05 4.52 22.26
C ASN A 439 42.17 3.19 23.04
N VAL A 440 41.69 2.04 22.53
CA VAL A 440 41.80 0.73 23.21
C VAL A 440 43.11 -0.01 22.92
N GLY A 441 44.06 0.63 22.23
CA GLY A 441 45.27 0.02 21.66
C GLY A 441 45.84 -1.18 22.43
N ASN A 442 45.80 -2.36 21.80
CA ASN A 442 46.80 -3.39 22.04
C ASN A 442 47.81 -3.30 20.88
N HIS A 443 49.09 -3.16 21.22
CA HIS A 443 50.19 -3.13 20.25
C HIS A 443 50.30 -4.50 19.56
N GLY A 444 49.77 -4.65 18.34
CA GLY A 444 49.91 -5.90 17.59
C GLY A 444 49.33 -5.92 16.19
N GLU A 445 48.16 -5.32 15.95
CA GLU A 445 47.55 -5.34 14.62
C GLU A 445 47.50 -3.94 14.03
N GLY A 446 48.17 -3.76 12.89
CA GLY A 446 48.22 -2.49 12.17
C GLY A 446 46.82 -2.05 11.77
N TYR A 447 46.59 -0.74 11.79
CA TYR A 447 45.44 -0.07 11.20
C TYR A 447 44.89 -0.84 9.99
N ASP A 448 43.60 -1.18 10.04
CA ASP A 448 42.90 -1.81 8.93
C ASP A 448 42.97 -0.88 7.70
N ASN A 449 43.92 -1.16 6.82
CA ASN A 449 44.19 -0.37 5.64
C ASN A 449 43.31 -0.91 4.50
N VAL A 450 42.45 -0.04 3.96
CA VAL A 450 41.58 -0.36 2.80
C VAL A 450 42.40 -0.88 1.62
N ASP A 451 43.58 -0.31 1.38
CA ASP A 451 44.49 -0.77 0.32
C ASP A 451 45.03 -2.16 0.61
N LYS A 452 45.27 -2.52 1.88
CA LYS A 452 45.68 -3.87 2.27
C LYS A 452 44.55 -4.86 2.03
N ARG A 453 43.31 -4.57 2.44
CA ARG A 453 42.16 -5.47 2.20
C ARG A 453 41.90 -5.70 0.71
N VAL A 454 41.94 -4.63 -0.11
CA VAL A 454 41.73 -4.75 -1.56
C VAL A 454 42.86 -5.57 -2.21
N ASN A 455 44.09 -5.41 -1.73
CA ASN A 455 45.25 -6.16 -2.21
C ASN A 455 45.20 -7.63 -1.76
N ASP A 456 44.80 -7.91 -0.51
CA ASP A 456 44.63 -9.27 0.02
C ASP A 456 43.46 -10.00 -0.67
N LEU A 457 42.39 -9.29 -1.02
CA LEU A 457 41.26 -9.86 -1.76
C LEU A 457 41.59 -10.14 -3.23
N ALA A 458 42.46 -9.33 -3.83
CA ALA A 458 42.87 -9.47 -5.23
C ALA A 458 44.06 -10.42 -5.43
N TYR A 459 44.95 -10.53 -4.44
CA TYR A 459 46.26 -11.16 -4.58
C TYR A 459 46.73 -11.97 -3.35
N GLY A 460 45.99 -11.98 -2.24
CA GLY A 460 46.35 -12.72 -1.02
C GLY A 460 46.01 -14.21 -1.12
N THR A 461 46.86 -15.06 -0.54
CA THR A 461 46.52 -16.46 -0.23
C THR A 461 45.90 -16.52 1.17
N PRO A 462 44.72 -17.14 1.37
CA PRO A 462 44.08 -17.23 2.69
C PRO A 462 45.02 -17.88 3.70
N ASN A 463 45.24 -17.24 4.85
CA ASN A 463 46.04 -17.83 5.91
C ASN A 463 45.24 -18.92 6.62
N ALA A 464 45.89 -19.96 7.14
CA ALA A 464 45.21 -21.04 7.85
C ALA A 464 44.51 -20.57 9.15
N GLU A 465 44.95 -19.44 9.69
CA GLU A 465 44.33 -18.76 10.85
C GLU A 465 42.98 -18.09 10.48
N ASP A 466 42.81 -17.63 9.23
CA ASP A 466 41.54 -17.07 8.73
C ASP A 466 40.44 -18.14 8.58
N HIS A 467 40.82 -19.42 8.64
CA HIS A 467 39.93 -20.58 8.62
C HIS A 467 39.66 -21.18 10.00
N MET A 468 40.18 -20.60 11.08
CA MET A 468 39.81 -21.02 12.43
C MET A 468 38.39 -20.52 12.75
N GLU A 469 37.46 -21.44 13.01
CA GLU A 469 36.17 -21.08 13.60
C GLU A 469 36.43 -20.29 14.88
N ALA A 470 35.88 -19.07 14.95
CA ALA A 470 35.96 -18.23 16.14
C ALA A 470 35.52 -19.06 17.35
N GLY A 471 36.45 -19.31 18.28
CA GLY A 471 36.13 -19.98 19.53
C GLY A 471 34.98 -19.25 20.22
N ASN A 472 34.05 -20.00 20.82
CA ASN A 472 32.86 -19.49 21.49
C ASN A 472 33.22 -18.58 22.69
N ILE A 473 33.66 -17.35 22.43
CA ILE A 473 33.71 -16.28 23.42
C ILE A 473 32.30 -15.69 23.47
N ALA A 474 31.46 -16.26 24.34
CA ALA A 474 30.16 -15.69 24.66
C ALA A 474 30.38 -14.40 25.47
N LEU A 475 30.62 -13.29 24.79
CA LEU A 475 30.57 -11.97 25.43
C LEU A 475 29.13 -11.72 25.87
N PRO A 476 28.88 -11.43 27.17
CA PRO A 476 27.53 -11.12 27.64
C PRO A 476 27.03 -9.86 26.92
N ARG A 477 26.06 -10.02 26.02
CA ARG A 477 25.45 -8.90 25.29
C ARG A 477 24.43 -8.24 26.20
N ARG A 478 24.58 -6.92 26.41
CA ARG A 478 23.57 -6.11 27.09
C ARG A 478 22.32 -6.09 26.21
N ASN A 479 21.17 -6.47 26.79
CA ASN A 479 19.88 -6.27 26.13
C ASN A 479 19.62 -4.76 26.02
N ILE A 480 19.46 -4.27 24.80
CA ILE A 480 19.20 -2.85 24.52
C ILE A 480 17.68 -2.69 24.45
N ALA A 481 17.10 -1.96 25.39
CA ALA A 481 15.69 -1.59 25.35
C ALA A 481 15.59 -0.14 24.85
N LEU A 482 14.80 0.08 23.80
CA LEU A 482 14.51 1.42 23.29
C LEU A 482 13.14 1.84 23.79
N ASP A 483 13.01 3.09 24.24
CA ASP A 483 11.71 3.65 24.60
C ASP A 483 10.87 3.85 23.33
N ILE A 484 9.85 3.00 23.13
CA ILE A 484 9.02 3.07 21.92
C ILE A 484 7.95 4.15 22.15
N PRO A 485 7.93 5.24 21.34
CA PRO A 485 6.96 6.31 21.52
C PRO A 485 5.51 5.78 21.43
N ILE A 486 4.68 6.12 22.41
CA ILE A 486 3.27 5.72 22.44
C ILE A 486 2.46 6.72 21.61
N VAL A 487 2.12 6.34 20.38
CA VAL A 487 1.17 7.08 19.54
C VAL A 487 -0.17 6.35 19.44
N ASN A 488 -1.24 7.07 19.75
CA ASN A 488 -2.59 6.60 19.53
C ASN A 488 -2.81 6.43 18.01
N ASN A 489 -2.89 5.18 17.52
CA ASN A 489 -3.16 4.74 16.13
C ASN A 489 -1.99 4.20 15.30
N VAL A 490 -0.78 4.08 15.84
CA VAL A 490 0.32 3.39 15.14
C VAL A 490 0.37 1.95 15.59
N ALA A 491 0.01 1.03 14.69
CA ALA A 491 0.25 -0.38 14.93
C ALA A 491 1.77 -0.64 14.82
N PRO A 492 2.39 -1.33 15.81
CA PRO A 492 3.75 -1.82 15.73
C PRO A 492 4.04 -2.48 14.38
N TYR A 493 5.25 -2.35 13.86
CA TYR A 493 5.63 -3.03 12.62
C TYR A 493 5.48 -4.55 12.80
N ARG A 494 4.60 -5.15 12.01
CA ARG A 494 4.33 -6.59 11.96
C ARG A 494 4.87 -7.15 10.64
N PRO A 495 5.72 -8.19 10.64
CA PRO A 495 6.15 -8.84 9.41
C PRO A 495 4.94 -9.42 8.64
N PRO A 496 5.05 -9.61 7.30
CA PRO A 496 3.91 -9.97 6.47
C PRO A 496 3.51 -11.42 6.68
N TYR A 497 2.55 -11.63 7.57
CA TYR A 497 1.61 -12.75 7.47
C TYR A 497 0.20 -12.19 7.65
N ASN A 498 -0.68 -12.50 6.70
CA ASN A 498 -2.08 -12.06 6.62
C ASN A 498 -2.77 -12.05 8.00
N ALA A 499 -3.13 -10.87 8.51
CA ALA A 499 -4.14 -10.70 9.54
C ALA A 499 -4.67 -9.26 9.54
N SER A 500 -5.70 -9.03 8.72
CA SER A 500 -6.67 -7.96 8.95
C SER A 500 -7.34 -8.18 10.31
N GLY A 501 -7.20 -7.23 11.23
CA GLY A 501 -7.85 -7.32 12.54
C GLY A 501 -7.42 -6.20 13.49
N ASN A 502 -8.16 -5.09 13.45
CA ASN A 502 -8.13 -4.06 14.48
C ASN A 502 -8.70 -4.65 15.78
N TYR A 503 -7.86 -4.99 16.76
CA TYR A 503 -8.30 -5.51 18.06
C TYR A 503 -7.56 -4.84 19.23
N SER A 504 -7.60 -3.50 19.28
CA SER A 504 -7.49 -2.76 20.53
C SER A 504 -8.89 -2.29 20.91
N GLY A 505 -9.69 -3.19 21.47
CA GLY A 505 -10.98 -2.84 22.06
C GLY A 505 -10.79 -2.45 23.52
N ASN A 506 -11.56 -1.48 24.03
CA ASN A 506 -11.66 -1.16 25.47
C ASN A 506 -11.77 -2.44 26.32
N TYR A 507 -10.74 -2.76 27.10
CA TYR A 507 -10.76 -3.86 28.08
C TYR A 507 -10.35 -3.34 29.45
N LYS A 508 -10.91 -3.95 30.50
CA LYS A 508 -10.56 -3.62 31.89
C LYS A 508 -9.51 -4.59 32.43
N PRO A 509 -8.41 -4.12 33.03
CA PRO A 509 -7.50 -4.94 33.84
C PRO A 509 -8.21 -5.86 34.83
N ILE A 510 -7.58 -7.00 35.14
CA ILE A 510 -8.08 -7.94 36.15
C ILE A 510 -7.49 -7.53 37.50
N ALA A 511 -8.36 -7.31 38.49
CA ALA A 511 -7.92 -7.01 39.85
C ALA A 511 -7.02 -8.13 40.40
N PRO A 512 -5.99 -7.81 41.20
CA PRO A 512 -5.13 -8.79 41.83
C PRO A 512 -5.93 -9.85 42.61
N ILE A 513 -5.59 -11.12 42.42
CA ILE A 513 -6.22 -12.25 43.13
C ILE A 513 -5.23 -12.71 44.20
N ASN A 514 -5.67 -12.75 45.46
CA ASN A 514 -4.86 -13.24 46.56
C ASN A 514 -4.84 -14.78 46.57
N GLY A 515 -3.72 -15.36 47.00
CA GLY A 515 -3.54 -16.81 47.11
C GLY A 515 -2.33 -17.33 46.35
N SER A 516 -2.18 -18.65 46.30
CA SER A 516 -1.09 -19.32 45.58
C SER A 516 -1.17 -19.08 44.07
N SER A 517 -0.09 -19.35 43.33
CA SER A 517 -0.11 -19.27 41.87
C SER A 517 -1.17 -20.18 41.23
N LEU A 518 -1.49 -21.29 41.89
CA LEU A 518 -2.55 -22.21 41.45
C LEU A 518 -3.95 -21.61 41.68
N ASP A 519 -4.19 -20.93 42.80
CA ASP A 519 -5.47 -20.28 43.10
C ASP A 519 -5.74 -19.12 42.14
N GLN A 520 -4.69 -18.36 41.84
CA GLN A 520 -4.72 -17.26 40.88
C GLN A 520 -4.96 -17.80 39.46
N ALA A 521 -4.24 -18.84 39.04
CA ALA A 521 -4.42 -19.47 37.72
C ALA A 521 -5.84 -20.03 37.55
N THR A 522 -6.35 -20.74 38.55
CA THR A 522 -7.70 -21.32 38.54
C THR A 522 -8.75 -20.22 38.41
N SER A 523 -8.57 -19.10 39.12
CA SER A 523 -9.48 -17.96 39.07
C SER A 523 -9.43 -17.19 37.75
N LEU A 524 -8.24 -17.04 37.15
CA LEU A 524 -8.08 -16.48 35.81
C LEU A 524 -8.77 -17.35 34.76
N LEU A 525 -8.53 -18.67 34.78
CA LEU A 525 -9.14 -19.61 33.85
C LEU A 525 -10.67 -19.65 34.00
N ARG A 526 -11.19 -19.64 35.23
CA ARG A 526 -12.63 -19.53 35.49
C ARG A 526 -13.26 -18.32 34.78
N LYS A 527 -12.55 -17.18 34.81
CA LYS A 527 -13.00 -15.93 34.19
C LYS A 527 -12.92 -15.96 32.66
N PHE A 528 -11.91 -16.62 32.08
CA PHE A 528 -11.70 -16.67 30.64
C PHE A 528 -12.54 -17.74 29.93
N GLU A 529 -12.71 -18.92 30.52
CA GLU A 529 -13.32 -20.07 29.85
C GLU A 529 -14.85 -20.09 29.95
N GLY A 530 -15.43 -19.55 31.04
CA GLY A 530 -16.88 -19.56 31.27
C GLY A 530 -17.46 -20.96 31.55
N PHE A 531 -18.56 -21.05 32.31
CA PHE A 531 -19.17 -22.33 32.67
C PHE A 531 -20.30 -22.72 31.72
N ILE A 532 -20.26 -23.94 31.19
CA ILE A 532 -21.36 -24.57 30.44
C ILE A 532 -21.81 -25.89 31.09
N GLY A 533 -23.09 -25.95 31.49
CA GLY A 533 -23.66 -27.10 32.22
C GLY A 533 -24.05 -28.30 31.35
N LYS A 534 -24.09 -28.14 30.01
CA LYS A 534 -24.45 -29.18 29.03
C LYS A 534 -23.34 -29.33 27.99
N ALA A 535 -23.04 -30.56 27.61
CA ALA A 535 -22.06 -30.87 26.58
C ALA A 535 -22.40 -30.23 25.23
N LYS A 536 -21.42 -29.55 24.62
CA LYS A 536 -21.52 -28.93 23.31
C LYS A 536 -20.33 -29.34 22.45
N TRP A 537 -20.56 -29.61 21.17
CA TRP A 537 -19.48 -29.87 20.22
C TRP A 537 -18.68 -28.60 19.93
N ASP A 538 -17.35 -28.69 20.04
CA ASP A 538 -16.41 -27.64 19.68
C ASP A 538 -15.28 -28.25 18.86
N MET A 539 -15.26 -27.91 17.56
CA MET A 539 -14.32 -28.27 16.49
C MET A 539 -13.88 -29.75 16.40
N ASN A 540 -13.31 -30.31 17.46
CA ASN A 540 -12.72 -31.64 17.54
C ASN A 540 -13.22 -32.51 18.72
N ALA A 541 -13.96 -31.96 19.69
CA ALA A 541 -14.43 -32.72 20.85
C ALA A 541 -15.72 -32.15 21.46
N GLN A 542 -16.43 -32.98 22.23
CA GLN A 542 -17.50 -32.50 23.12
C GLN A 542 -16.86 -31.79 24.32
N ARG A 543 -17.35 -30.58 24.63
CA ARG A 543 -16.87 -29.74 25.73
C ARG A 543 -17.97 -29.48 26.74
N LEU A 544 -17.64 -29.49 28.03
CA LEU A 544 -18.52 -29.05 29.13
C LEU A 544 -17.71 -28.44 30.28
N GLY A 545 -18.39 -27.82 31.25
CA GLY A 545 -17.76 -27.13 32.37
C GLY A 545 -17.01 -25.89 31.88
N TYR A 546 -15.72 -25.77 32.22
CA TYR A 546 -14.83 -24.68 31.79
C TYR A 546 -14.04 -25.05 30.53
N GLY A 547 -14.75 -25.40 29.45
CA GLY A 547 -14.13 -25.78 28.17
C GLY A 547 -13.39 -27.12 28.17
N SER A 548 -13.77 -28.05 29.05
CA SER A 548 -13.11 -29.35 29.22
C SER A 548 -13.72 -30.43 28.34
N ASP A 549 -12.89 -31.30 27.78
CA ASP A 549 -13.29 -32.58 27.18
C ASP A 549 -13.29 -33.73 28.20
N THR A 550 -13.08 -33.41 29.49
CA THR A 550 -13.12 -34.34 30.62
C THR A 550 -13.94 -33.79 31.81
N ILE A 551 -14.37 -34.67 32.71
CA ILE A 551 -14.93 -34.32 34.03
C ILE A 551 -14.17 -35.08 35.10
N THR A 552 -13.95 -34.45 36.25
CA THR A 552 -13.44 -35.10 37.47
C THR A 552 -14.59 -35.22 38.48
N LYS A 553 -15.02 -36.46 38.75
CA LYS A 553 -16.09 -36.77 39.71
C LYS A 553 -15.63 -36.58 41.16
N ALA A 554 -16.57 -36.61 42.10
CA ALA A 554 -16.29 -36.52 43.54
C ALA A 554 -15.37 -37.63 44.08
N ASP A 555 -15.34 -38.80 43.45
CA ASP A 555 -14.44 -39.92 43.77
C ASP A 555 -13.03 -39.78 43.15
N GLY A 556 -12.77 -38.68 42.42
CA GLY A 556 -11.51 -38.43 41.72
C GLY A 556 -11.40 -39.08 40.33
N THR A 557 -12.42 -39.83 39.89
CA THR A 557 -12.41 -40.48 38.57
C THR A 557 -12.54 -39.45 37.45
N VAL A 558 -11.64 -39.52 36.47
CA VAL A 558 -11.65 -38.69 35.26
C VAL A 558 -12.39 -39.42 34.14
N ILE A 559 -13.46 -38.82 33.61
CA ILE A 559 -14.23 -39.37 32.49
C ILE A 559 -14.21 -38.43 31.28
N LYS A 560 -14.22 -38.99 30.07
CA LYS A 560 -14.31 -38.22 28.82
C LYS A 560 -15.74 -37.77 28.55
N VAL A 561 -15.90 -36.55 28.06
CA VAL A 561 -17.21 -35.96 27.78
C VAL A 561 -17.85 -36.59 26.55
N GLN A 562 -19.12 -36.98 26.68
CA GLN A 562 -19.93 -37.56 25.61
C GLN A 562 -21.15 -36.65 25.28
N PRO A 563 -21.73 -36.79 24.09
CA PRO A 563 -22.92 -36.02 23.70
C PRO A 563 -24.07 -36.23 24.70
N GLY A 564 -24.73 -35.15 25.12
CA GLY A 564 -25.87 -35.20 26.03
C GLY A 564 -25.53 -35.20 27.53
N MET A 565 -24.25 -35.25 27.91
CA MET A 565 -23.83 -35.19 29.31
C MET A 565 -24.07 -33.80 29.94
N THR A 566 -24.39 -33.80 31.24
CA THR A 566 -24.49 -32.61 32.09
C THR A 566 -23.47 -32.68 33.23
N VAL A 567 -23.05 -31.52 33.74
CA VAL A 567 -22.11 -31.43 34.86
C VAL A 567 -22.61 -30.48 35.94
N THR A 568 -22.34 -30.81 37.20
CA THR A 568 -22.53 -29.87 38.31
C THR A 568 -21.42 -28.82 38.30
N ARG A 569 -21.66 -27.66 38.93
CA ARG A 569 -20.60 -26.64 39.02
C ARG A 569 -19.43 -27.14 39.87
N GLU A 570 -19.73 -27.93 40.89
CA GLU A 570 -18.77 -28.51 41.83
C GLU A 570 -17.85 -29.52 41.13
N ASP A 571 -18.37 -30.39 40.27
CA ASP A 571 -17.57 -31.31 39.46
C ASP A 571 -16.71 -30.57 38.42
N ALA A 572 -17.25 -29.50 37.81
CA ALA A 572 -16.50 -28.69 36.86
C ALA A 572 -15.37 -27.88 37.52
N GLU A 573 -15.57 -27.39 38.75
CA GLU A 573 -14.52 -26.72 39.54
C GLU A 573 -13.42 -27.72 39.96
N ARG A 574 -13.78 -28.96 40.33
CA ARG A 574 -12.80 -30.03 40.58
C ARG A 574 -11.96 -30.34 39.35
N ASP A 575 -12.60 -30.47 38.19
CA ASP A 575 -11.90 -30.72 36.94
C ASP A 575 -10.97 -29.55 36.54
N LEU A 576 -11.44 -28.31 36.70
CA LEU A 576 -10.65 -27.11 36.46
C LEU A 576 -9.42 -27.07 37.38
N ALA A 577 -9.57 -27.34 38.67
CA ALA A 577 -8.46 -27.35 39.63
C ALA A 577 -7.40 -28.41 39.27
N ARG A 578 -7.84 -29.63 38.91
CA ARG A 578 -6.93 -30.70 38.47
C ARG A 578 -6.15 -30.29 37.22
N ARG A 579 -6.85 -29.82 36.18
CA ARG A 579 -6.23 -29.42 34.90
C ARG A 579 -5.32 -28.21 35.06
N THR A 580 -5.69 -27.25 35.90
CA THR A 580 -4.82 -26.11 36.21
C THR A 580 -3.47 -26.58 36.77
N LYS A 581 -3.47 -27.58 37.66
CA LYS A 581 -2.23 -28.19 38.17
C LYS A 581 -1.42 -28.90 37.08
N GLU A 582 -2.08 -29.61 36.17
CA GLU A 582 -1.41 -30.28 35.04
C GLU A 582 -0.74 -29.27 34.11
N PHE A 583 -1.43 -28.19 33.76
CA PHE A 583 -0.87 -27.13 32.91
C PHE A 583 0.20 -26.29 33.63
N ALA A 584 0.10 -26.11 34.94
CA ALA A 584 1.17 -25.50 35.73
C ALA A 584 2.45 -26.35 35.65
N ASN A 585 2.32 -27.68 35.75
CA ASN A 585 3.46 -28.60 35.59
C ASN A 585 4.03 -28.62 34.16
N ILE A 586 3.18 -28.45 33.13
CA ILE A 586 3.63 -28.28 31.74
C ILE A 586 4.41 -26.96 31.60
N ALA A 587 3.84 -25.86 32.09
CA ALA A 587 4.48 -24.55 32.04
C ALA A 587 5.84 -24.54 32.76
N ARG A 588 5.90 -25.11 33.98
CA ARG A 588 7.14 -25.29 34.75
C ARG A 588 8.20 -26.09 33.98
N ARG A 589 7.81 -27.17 33.29
CA ARG A 589 8.75 -27.93 32.45
C ARG A 589 9.23 -27.14 31.24
N ASN A 590 8.38 -26.30 30.65
CA ASN A 590 8.75 -25.52 29.46
C ASN A 590 9.67 -24.34 29.77
N VAL A 591 9.51 -23.69 30.93
CA VAL A 591 10.39 -22.58 31.33
C VAL A 591 11.60 -23.01 32.18
N SER A 592 11.66 -24.29 32.56
CA SER A 592 12.53 -24.88 33.59
C SER A 592 12.05 -24.63 35.04
N ALA A 593 12.35 -25.59 35.92
CA ALA A 593 12.00 -25.49 37.34
C ALA A 593 12.71 -24.31 38.01
N GLU A 594 13.96 -24.03 37.64
CA GLU A 594 14.74 -22.93 38.20
C GLU A 594 14.10 -21.57 37.90
N THR A 595 13.76 -21.33 36.64
CA THR A 595 13.04 -20.11 36.23
C THR A 595 11.70 -20.02 36.92
N TRP A 596 10.93 -21.12 36.93
CA TRP A 596 9.58 -21.14 37.49
C TRP A 596 9.58 -20.72 38.96
N ASP A 597 10.49 -21.30 39.76
CA ASP A 597 10.53 -21.10 41.20
C ASP A 597 10.99 -19.67 41.58
N LYS A 598 11.66 -18.94 40.67
CA LYS A 598 12.05 -17.53 40.81
C LYS A 598 10.94 -16.53 40.41
N LEU A 599 9.93 -16.96 39.67
CA LEU A 599 8.85 -16.07 39.22
C LEU A 599 7.80 -15.81 40.32
N PRO A 600 7.23 -14.59 40.39
CA PRO A 600 6.18 -14.30 41.35
C PRO A 600 4.88 -15.06 41.04
N PRO A 601 3.98 -15.25 42.02
CA PRO A 601 2.77 -16.05 41.85
C PRO A 601 1.85 -15.61 40.71
N ASN A 602 1.77 -14.32 40.43
CA ASN A 602 0.98 -13.75 39.33
C ASN A 602 1.57 -14.11 37.95
N ALA A 603 2.89 -14.12 37.81
CA ALA A 603 3.58 -14.54 36.59
C ALA A 603 3.42 -16.05 36.34
N GLN A 604 3.60 -16.87 37.37
CA GLN A 604 3.34 -18.32 37.31
C GLN A 604 1.87 -18.63 36.92
N ALA A 605 0.92 -17.85 37.46
CA ALA A 605 -0.50 -18.01 37.16
C ALA A 605 -0.82 -17.71 35.68
N VAL A 606 -0.21 -16.66 35.12
CA VAL A 606 -0.41 -16.30 33.71
C VAL A 606 0.26 -17.30 32.77
N LEU A 607 1.47 -17.77 33.08
CA LEU A 607 2.12 -18.83 32.31
C LEU A 607 1.29 -20.13 32.30
N THR A 608 0.63 -20.45 33.42
CA THR A 608 -0.33 -21.56 33.50
C THR A 608 -1.53 -21.33 32.58
N SER A 609 -2.11 -20.11 32.59
CA SER A 609 -3.23 -19.75 31.71
C SER A 609 -2.85 -19.83 30.23
N MET A 610 -1.64 -19.39 29.88
CA MET A 610 -1.09 -19.50 28.53
C MET A 610 -0.90 -20.96 28.11
N ALA A 611 -0.31 -21.80 28.96
CA ALA A 611 -0.15 -23.21 28.68
C ALA A 611 -1.49 -23.92 28.50
N TYR A 612 -2.51 -23.56 29.29
CA TYR A 612 -3.88 -24.07 29.15
C TYR A 612 -4.50 -23.70 27.80
N ASN A 613 -4.32 -22.45 27.36
CA ASN A 613 -4.90 -21.97 26.10
C ASN A 613 -4.20 -22.51 24.85
N TYR A 614 -2.87 -22.62 24.88
CA TYR A 614 -2.06 -23.06 23.72
C TYR A 614 -1.71 -24.56 23.77
N GLY A 615 -2.09 -25.25 24.84
CA GLY A 615 -1.74 -26.65 25.13
C GLY A 615 -0.31 -26.84 25.65
N SER A 616 0.61 -25.92 25.37
CA SER A 616 2.01 -25.93 25.82
C SER A 616 2.65 -24.56 25.61
N LEU A 617 3.66 -24.22 26.42
CA LEU A 617 4.50 -23.04 26.18
C LEU A 617 5.63 -23.30 25.19
N SER A 618 5.87 -24.56 24.82
CA SER A 618 6.95 -24.92 23.88
C SER A 618 6.80 -24.27 22.48
N LYS A 619 5.57 -23.92 22.10
CA LYS A 619 5.28 -23.19 20.84
C LYS A 619 5.43 -21.67 20.99
N LEU A 620 5.72 -21.18 22.19
CA LEU A 620 5.75 -19.77 22.57
C LEU A 620 7.16 -19.40 23.06
N GLU A 621 8.16 -19.64 22.22
CA GLU A 621 9.57 -19.46 22.56
C GLU A 621 9.88 -18.06 23.12
N SER A 622 9.25 -17.02 22.58
CA SER A 622 9.41 -15.65 23.09
C SER A 622 8.92 -15.47 24.52
N VAL A 623 7.86 -16.18 24.91
CA VAL A 623 7.28 -16.11 26.27
C VAL A 623 8.17 -16.88 27.25
N VAL A 624 8.70 -18.04 26.83
CA VAL A 624 9.65 -18.83 27.61
C VAL A 624 10.95 -18.05 27.85
N LYS A 625 11.53 -17.44 26.81
CA LYS A 625 12.73 -16.60 26.93
C LYS A 625 12.48 -15.40 27.84
N ALA A 626 11.36 -14.71 27.69
CA ALA A 626 11.01 -13.57 28.53
C ALA A 626 10.76 -13.96 29.99
N ALA A 627 10.21 -15.15 30.25
CA ALA A 627 10.07 -15.70 31.59
C ALA A 627 11.44 -15.93 32.26
N ASN A 628 12.42 -16.46 31.50
CA ASN A 628 13.80 -16.61 31.98
C ASN A 628 14.43 -15.25 32.32
N VAL A 629 14.24 -14.24 31.47
CA VAL A 629 14.73 -12.88 31.73
C VAL A 629 14.11 -12.33 33.00
N SER A 630 12.77 -12.35 33.10
CA SER A 630 12.06 -11.83 34.26
C SER A 630 12.38 -12.57 35.57
N ALA A 631 12.66 -13.88 35.51
CA ALA A 631 13.11 -14.65 36.66
C ALA A 631 14.51 -14.24 37.16
N ASN A 632 15.39 -13.82 36.25
CA ASN A 632 16.75 -13.41 36.60
C ASN A 632 16.83 -11.92 37.02
N THR A 633 15.99 -11.06 36.44
CA THR A 633 16.01 -9.62 36.71
C THR A 633 15.05 -9.20 37.81
N GLY A 634 14.01 -9.99 38.09
CA GLY A 634 12.89 -9.60 38.94
C GLY A 634 11.90 -8.62 38.26
N ASP A 635 12.24 -8.09 37.09
CA ASP A 635 11.37 -7.20 36.31
C ASP A 635 10.45 -8.01 35.39
N MET A 636 9.15 -7.84 35.59
CA MET A 636 8.09 -8.55 34.87
C MET A 636 7.72 -7.90 33.53
N THR A 637 8.32 -6.75 33.16
CA THR A 637 8.04 -6.01 31.92
C THR A 637 8.34 -6.84 30.67
N ALA A 638 9.47 -7.55 30.66
CA ALA A 638 9.84 -8.42 29.53
C ALA A 638 8.78 -9.52 29.31
N LEU A 639 8.37 -10.21 30.39
CA LEU A 639 7.35 -11.24 30.35
C LEU A 639 5.99 -10.69 29.92
N ALA A 640 5.55 -9.59 30.51
CA ALA A 640 4.28 -8.94 30.16
C ALA A 640 4.23 -8.53 28.69
N ASN A 641 5.30 -7.95 28.15
CA ASN A 641 5.39 -7.58 26.74
C ASN A 641 5.38 -8.80 25.82
N ALA A 642 6.07 -9.89 26.20
CA ALA A 642 6.04 -11.13 25.44
C ALA A 642 4.63 -11.76 25.38
N ILE A 643 3.86 -11.67 26.48
CA ILE A 643 2.46 -12.10 26.54
C ILE A 643 1.59 -11.18 25.68
N ARG A 644 1.75 -9.86 25.82
CA ARG A 644 0.97 -8.85 25.07
C ARG A 644 1.14 -8.99 23.56
N ARG A 645 2.35 -9.33 23.10
CA ARG A 645 2.64 -9.60 21.67
C ARG A 645 1.84 -10.76 21.07
N ARG A 646 1.31 -11.67 21.89
CA ARG A 646 0.45 -12.79 21.44
C ARG A 646 -0.99 -12.38 21.14
N GLN A 647 -1.34 -11.11 21.34
CA GLN A 647 -2.70 -10.62 21.08
C GLN A 647 -3.17 -10.81 19.63
N VAL A 648 -2.24 -10.95 18.68
CA VAL A 648 -2.54 -11.17 17.25
C VAL A 648 -2.82 -12.62 16.90
N ASP A 649 -2.55 -13.56 17.81
CA ASP A 649 -2.72 -14.99 17.55
C ASP A 649 -4.20 -15.30 17.26
N ASN A 650 -4.45 -16.26 16.37
CA ASN A 650 -5.79 -16.63 15.88
C ASN A 650 -6.59 -15.43 15.31
N GLY A 651 -5.91 -14.52 14.59
CA GLY A 651 -6.55 -13.36 13.96
C GLY A 651 -7.05 -12.32 14.95
N GLY A 652 -6.47 -12.24 16.15
CA GLY A 652 -6.85 -11.27 17.17
C GLY A 652 -7.98 -11.72 18.10
N MET A 653 -8.50 -12.93 17.93
CA MET A 653 -9.60 -13.47 18.76
C MET A 653 -9.27 -13.46 20.26
N ASN A 654 -8.01 -13.72 20.61
CA ASN A 654 -7.53 -13.76 21.99
C ASN A 654 -6.96 -12.44 22.49
N ALA A 655 -7.02 -11.35 21.71
CA ALA A 655 -6.34 -10.09 22.03
C ALA A 655 -6.66 -9.55 23.42
N ARG A 656 -7.95 -9.51 23.77
CA ARG A 656 -8.43 -9.10 25.10
C ARG A 656 -7.81 -9.93 26.22
N ARG A 657 -7.77 -11.26 26.07
CA ARG A 657 -7.22 -12.18 27.07
C ARG A 657 -5.71 -11.96 27.26
N ARG A 658 -4.97 -11.85 26.16
CA ARG A 658 -3.50 -11.62 26.19
C ARG A 658 -3.14 -10.30 26.86
N ASN A 659 -3.92 -9.25 26.57
CA ASN A 659 -3.72 -7.94 27.17
C ASN A 659 -4.04 -7.93 28.67
N GLN A 660 -5.14 -8.57 29.08
CA GLN A 660 -5.50 -8.72 30.49
C GLN A 660 -4.48 -9.55 31.28
N GLU A 661 -3.93 -10.61 30.68
CA GLU A 661 -2.88 -11.43 31.27
C GLU A 661 -1.56 -10.66 31.41
N ALA A 662 -1.18 -9.86 30.40
CA ALA A 662 0.01 -9.01 30.47
C ALA A 662 -0.09 -7.95 31.58
N ASP A 663 -1.25 -7.31 31.74
CA ASP A 663 -1.48 -6.34 32.81
C ASP A 663 -1.46 -7.00 34.20
N TYR A 664 -1.97 -8.23 34.31
CA TYR A 664 -1.96 -9.02 35.55
C TYR A 664 -0.54 -9.39 35.98
N VAL A 665 0.35 -9.71 35.03
CA VAL A 665 1.78 -9.93 35.30
C VAL A 665 2.45 -8.67 35.88
N LEU A 666 2.02 -7.48 35.45
CA LEU A 666 2.54 -6.20 35.94
C LEU A 666 1.87 -5.69 37.22
N ASN A 667 0.89 -6.42 37.77
CA ASN A 667 0.04 -5.95 38.86
C ASN A 667 -0.62 -4.59 38.59
N LYS A 668 -0.96 -4.28 37.33
CA LYS A 668 -1.65 -3.04 37.00
C LYS A 668 -3.09 -3.08 37.54
N THR A 669 -3.39 -2.22 38.50
CA THR A 669 -4.77 -1.89 38.90
C THR A 669 -5.29 -0.73 38.07
N ASN A 670 -6.61 -0.68 37.86
CA ASN A 670 -7.28 0.44 37.18
C ASN A 670 -6.88 1.81 37.73
#